data_AF-A0A2N5SE56-F1
#
_entry.id   AF-A0A2N5SE56-F1
#
_cell.length_a   1.000
_cell.length_b   1.000
_cell.length_c   1.000
_cell.angle_alpha   90.00
_cell.angle_beta   90.00
_cell.angle_gamma   90.00
#
_symmetry.space_group_name_H-M   'P 1'
#
loop_
_entity.id
_entity.type
_entity.pdbx_description
1 polymer ?
#
loop_
_entity_poly.entity_id
_entity_poly.type
_entity_poly.pdbx_seq_one_letter_code
_entity_poly.pdbx_strand_id
1 'polypeptide(L)'
;MAVSGSTNEDSSSDLPSSASFLVDALPGQPASTVQSIIQYAGHLPSHPPSTLTPPPDSHLWFWLVRSRHIAKREKFVIWFNGGPGCSSAEGALFEVGPFTLRPNPAPGQPLELIESAIGWSEYANLLFIDQPAGTGFSFVNNGDPVRELAEAAEQVVVFLKNFYQVFPEFSKIDTYLAGESFAGQYIPYFAQAIFDTAALSTPLMGLMMGNPWLDPKVQYLSYLDFAYERGMIVKGTSSATEAEKSFQKCESALKKPAESKQIIVQSCENALQAILDAGAQVINGTKMTPVPYNITEMSDLPSIEWPKRNKNLQAYLVRNSTVIALHATSKMGKWTLCNDTVGVEMQVPKSAPSSTLLAGLLKKLKVLIYVGDQDFMCNSLGLNRSLSGLEWNAQTGFGVDDHDLPILPQDYYVNGTKQGSWTEARGLTFVKFDHASHLVPVDVPHAAHDMLLRFLEVDPLLAAGPVSSVSSQVGAEEHAGIVVKTHANGTVIGQEKLQTEHDQSGTRLGAAPVLETVEEREAYYGPRQTVALIIVLTCLILGLVMLFQWRRKRRRRRHGPRHFAANKLKGRAIYNMHSQPHSPHHSRPELLRRSPSPATSRNPYNRVRKRDEEEAQTLVAPEQASSLDALSLSRRTSSFLSEIPSNIQSHSQIFSLEDEDDDDNNDDNNNEDQRLEMK
;
A
#
# COMPACT_ATOMS: atom_id res chain seq x y z
N MET A 1 -35.06 57.29 -3.73
CA MET A 1 -33.75 56.62 -3.79
C MET A 1 -33.47 55.98 -2.44
N ALA A 2 -33.42 54.66 -2.38
CA ALA A 2 -32.78 53.88 -1.31
C ALA A 2 -32.67 52.46 -1.87
N VAL A 3 -31.47 52.00 -2.24
CA VAL A 3 -31.27 50.65 -2.78
C VAL A 3 -30.48 49.86 -1.74
N SER A 4 -31.02 48.72 -1.33
CA SER A 4 -30.37 47.77 -0.43
C SER A 4 -29.24 47.04 -1.16
N GLY A 5 -28.00 47.21 -0.69
CA GLY A 5 -26.90 46.33 -1.06
C GLY A 5 -26.87 45.13 -0.11
N SER A 6 -27.37 43.97 -0.57
CA SER A 6 -27.09 42.69 0.10
C SER A 6 -25.72 42.19 -0.34
N THR A 7 -24.71 42.34 0.51
CA THR A 7 -23.44 41.64 0.33
C THR A 7 -23.65 40.17 0.63
N ASN A 8 -23.54 39.32 -0.39
CA ASN A 8 -23.35 37.89 -0.17
C ASN A 8 -21.99 37.70 0.49
N GLU A 9 -21.97 37.25 1.75
CA GLU A 9 -20.76 36.71 2.38
C GLU A 9 -20.51 35.32 1.79
N ASP A 10 -19.88 35.28 0.61
CA ASP A 10 -19.26 34.06 0.11
C ASP A 10 -18.07 33.75 1.02
N SER A 11 -18.22 32.76 1.89
CA SER A 11 -17.25 32.46 2.95
C SER A 11 -16.05 31.71 2.40
N SER A 12 -15.24 32.39 1.58
CA SER A 12 -13.92 31.91 1.17
C SER A 12 -13.03 31.78 2.40
N SER A 13 -12.89 30.57 2.92
CA SER A 13 -11.77 30.23 3.79
C SER A 13 -10.50 30.38 2.96
N ASP A 14 -9.69 31.40 3.27
CA ASP A 14 -8.44 31.68 2.55
C ASP A 14 -7.51 30.45 2.61
N LEU A 15 -7.52 29.66 1.53
CA LEU A 15 -6.71 28.46 1.43
C LEU A 15 -5.23 28.87 1.38
N PRO A 16 -4.34 28.23 2.16
CA PRO A 16 -2.93 28.60 2.17
C PRO A 16 -2.29 28.40 0.79
N SER A 17 -1.36 29.29 0.41
CA SER A 17 -0.60 29.14 -0.83
C SER A 17 0.21 27.84 -0.85
N SER A 18 0.42 27.22 -2.01
CA SER A 18 1.24 26.00 -2.16
C SER A 18 2.61 26.04 -1.44
N ALA A 19 3.23 27.22 -1.35
CA ALA A 19 4.49 27.43 -0.64
C ALA A 19 4.44 27.09 0.87
N SER A 20 3.31 27.24 1.56
CA SER A 20 3.22 26.91 3.00
C SER A 20 3.12 25.41 3.29
N PHE A 21 2.92 24.59 2.26
CA PHE A 21 2.92 23.13 2.36
C PHE A 21 4.29 22.51 2.01
N LEU A 22 5.28 23.32 1.59
CA LEU A 22 6.59 22.83 1.13
C LEU A 22 7.32 22.08 2.25
N VAL A 23 7.80 20.86 1.95
CA VAL A 23 8.59 20.04 2.88
C VAL A 23 10.08 20.26 2.60
N ASP A 24 10.75 21.07 3.43
CA ASP A 24 12.17 21.43 3.26
C ASP A 24 13.09 20.20 3.24
N ALA A 25 12.96 19.33 4.24
CA ALA A 25 13.65 18.03 4.33
C ALA A 25 13.02 17.16 5.43
N LEU A 26 12.88 15.86 5.17
CA LEU A 26 12.41 14.90 6.17
C LEU A 26 13.56 14.54 7.15
N PRO A 27 13.27 14.22 8.43
CA PRO A 27 14.30 13.79 9.38
C PRO A 27 15.05 12.54 8.88
N GLY A 28 16.34 12.67 8.58
CA GLY A 28 17.14 11.55 8.04
C GLY A 28 16.96 11.30 6.53
N GLN A 29 16.42 12.26 5.78
CA GLN A 29 16.48 12.26 4.31
C GLN A 29 17.94 12.38 3.82
N PRO A 30 18.35 11.66 2.76
CA PRO A 30 19.68 11.82 2.16
C PRO A 30 19.86 13.23 1.58
N ALA A 31 20.88 13.96 2.01
CA ALA A 31 21.10 15.36 1.66
C ALA A 31 21.19 15.64 0.14
N SER A 32 21.62 14.65 -0.66
CA SER A 32 21.65 14.72 -2.12
C SER A 32 20.26 14.80 -2.77
N THR A 33 19.21 14.34 -2.08
CA THR A 33 17.83 14.29 -2.61
C THR A 33 17.01 15.54 -2.30
N VAL A 34 17.47 16.39 -1.38
CA VAL A 34 16.73 17.58 -0.90
C VAL A 34 16.40 18.56 -2.03
N GLN A 35 17.26 18.66 -3.05
CA GLN A 35 17.05 19.53 -4.21
C GLN A 35 16.41 18.81 -5.41
N SER A 36 16.33 17.48 -5.42
CA SER A 36 15.82 16.70 -6.56
C SER A 36 14.47 16.02 -6.31
N ILE A 37 13.99 15.99 -5.06
CA ILE A 37 12.71 15.37 -4.69
C ILE A 37 11.86 16.42 -3.97
N ILE A 38 11.17 17.24 -4.79
CA ILE A 38 10.30 18.34 -4.34
C ILE A 38 9.01 17.75 -3.79
N GLN A 39 8.65 18.16 -2.58
CA GLN A 39 7.58 17.57 -1.78
C GLN A 39 6.73 18.64 -1.11
N TYR A 40 5.43 18.38 -0.99
CA TYR A 40 4.49 19.21 -0.25
C TYR A 40 3.60 18.33 0.61
N ALA A 41 3.29 18.71 1.85
CA ALA A 41 2.43 17.95 2.75
C ALA A 41 1.65 18.87 3.68
N GLY A 42 0.55 18.37 4.26
CA GLY A 42 -0.26 19.09 5.24
C GLY A 42 -1.75 18.80 5.08
N HIS A 43 -2.60 19.64 5.69
CA HIS A 43 -4.05 19.45 5.74
C HIS A 43 -4.81 20.42 4.84
N LEU A 44 -5.88 19.93 4.20
CA LEU A 44 -6.89 20.76 3.53
C LEU A 44 -8.30 20.41 4.03
N PRO A 45 -9.23 21.37 4.08
CA PRO A 45 -10.63 21.09 4.44
C PRO A 45 -11.25 20.10 3.46
N SER A 46 -12.03 19.16 3.99
CA SER A 46 -12.70 18.11 3.21
C SER A 46 -14.18 17.93 3.53
N HIS A 47 -14.75 18.65 4.50
CA HIS A 47 -16.16 18.46 4.84
C HIS A 47 -17.09 19.04 3.76
N PRO A 48 -18.09 18.27 3.27
CA PRO A 48 -19.15 18.80 2.41
C PRO A 48 -19.93 19.95 3.05
N PRO A 49 -20.53 20.87 2.27
CA PRO A 49 -21.34 21.95 2.82
C PRO A 49 -22.48 21.42 3.72
N SER A 50 -22.52 21.86 4.98
CA SER A 50 -23.43 21.35 6.00
C SER A 50 -24.20 22.48 6.69
N THR A 51 -25.46 22.22 7.03
CA THR A 51 -26.36 23.17 7.71
C THR A 51 -26.41 22.97 9.23
N LEU A 52 -25.56 22.09 9.78
CA LEU A 52 -25.47 21.87 11.23
C LEU A 52 -24.74 23.04 11.92
N THR A 53 -24.96 23.22 13.22
CA THR A 53 -24.35 24.29 14.01
C THR A 53 -23.83 23.75 15.35
N PRO A 54 -22.49 23.74 15.60
CA PRO A 54 -21.43 24.05 14.64
C PRO A 54 -21.46 23.11 13.42
N PRO A 55 -20.98 23.53 12.25
CA PRO A 55 -20.80 22.62 11.12
C PRO A 55 -19.76 21.56 11.48
N PRO A 56 -19.85 20.35 10.91
CA PRO A 56 -18.80 19.36 11.04
C PRO A 56 -17.53 19.87 10.32
N ASP A 57 -16.39 19.48 10.86
CA ASP A 57 -15.08 19.99 10.48
C ASP A 57 -14.14 18.80 10.31
N SER A 58 -13.93 18.40 9.05
CA SER A 58 -13.06 17.31 8.65
C SER A 58 -11.97 17.81 7.71
N HIS A 59 -10.75 17.34 7.94
CA HIS A 59 -9.58 17.65 7.13
C HIS A 59 -8.90 16.35 6.69
N LEU A 60 -8.62 16.24 5.39
CA LEU A 60 -7.71 15.21 4.88
C LEU A 60 -6.28 15.77 4.88
N TRP A 61 -5.34 14.95 5.33
CA TRP A 61 -3.92 15.14 5.16
C TRP A 61 -3.46 14.55 3.82
N PHE A 62 -2.52 15.23 3.18
CA PHE A 62 -1.94 14.79 1.93
C PHE A 62 -0.41 14.88 1.94
N TRP A 63 0.21 14.14 1.02
CA TRP A 63 1.61 14.27 0.65
C TRP A 63 1.77 14.19 -0.86
N LEU A 64 2.12 15.31 -1.48
CA LEU A 64 2.48 15.45 -2.88
C LEU A 64 4.00 15.26 -3.04
N VAL A 65 4.41 14.42 -3.99
CA VAL A 65 5.79 14.26 -4.48
C VAL A 65 5.80 14.57 -5.97
N ARG A 66 6.67 15.48 -6.42
CA ARG A 66 6.78 15.82 -7.85
C ARG A 66 7.45 14.72 -8.67
N SER A 67 7.07 14.58 -9.94
CA SER A 67 7.79 13.77 -10.92
C SER A 67 9.19 14.33 -11.16
N ARG A 68 10.21 13.47 -11.20
CA ARG A 68 11.60 13.86 -11.54
C ARG A 68 11.82 14.02 -13.04
N HIS A 69 11.19 13.16 -13.84
CA HIS A 69 11.26 13.15 -15.29
C HIS A 69 9.87 13.31 -15.88
N ILE A 70 9.78 14.07 -16.98
CA ILE A 70 8.57 14.25 -17.76
C ILE A 70 8.85 13.66 -19.13
N ALA A 71 7.98 12.74 -19.56
CA ALA A 71 8.02 12.15 -20.89
C ALA A 71 7.32 13.09 -21.90
N LYS A 72 6.39 12.55 -22.70
CA LYS A 72 5.56 13.34 -23.63
C LYS A 72 4.57 14.28 -22.92
N ARG A 73 4.11 13.93 -21.72
CA ARG A 73 3.15 14.67 -20.87
C ARG A 73 3.50 14.40 -19.41
N GLU A 74 3.13 15.31 -18.51
CA GLU A 74 3.10 15.01 -17.07
C GLU A 74 2.03 13.96 -16.76
N LYS A 75 2.25 13.20 -15.69
CA LYS A 75 1.31 12.21 -15.14
C LYS A 75 1.05 12.53 -13.67
N PHE A 76 -0.17 12.29 -13.21
CA PHE A 76 -0.58 12.52 -11.84
C PHE A 76 -1.30 11.28 -11.28
N VAL A 77 -0.73 10.68 -10.24
CA VAL A 77 -1.22 9.45 -9.61
C VAL A 77 -1.63 9.77 -8.18
N ILE A 78 -2.91 9.63 -7.87
CA ILE A 78 -3.45 9.84 -6.53
C ILE A 78 -3.54 8.48 -5.84
N TRP A 79 -2.79 8.28 -4.75
CA TRP A 79 -2.64 6.99 -4.08
C TRP A 79 -3.44 6.88 -2.78
N PHE A 80 -4.11 5.74 -2.61
CA PHE A 80 -4.88 5.37 -1.43
C PHE A 80 -4.51 3.96 -0.93
N ASN A 81 -4.01 3.83 0.30
CA ASN A 81 -4.00 2.52 0.98
C ASN A 81 -5.43 2.18 1.50
N GLY A 82 -5.65 0.92 1.87
CA GLY A 82 -6.98 0.38 2.18
C GLY A 82 -7.38 0.41 3.66
N GLY A 83 -7.46 -0.77 4.27
CA GLY A 83 -7.98 -0.97 5.63
C GLY A 83 -9.38 -1.61 5.66
N PRO A 84 -10.47 -0.86 5.88
CA PRO A 84 -10.58 0.60 5.80
C PRO A 84 -9.91 1.36 6.95
N GLY A 85 -9.41 2.57 6.65
CA GLY A 85 -8.81 3.46 7.63
C GLY A 85 -7.29 3.31 7.83
N CYS A 86 -6.57 2.78 6.83
CA CYS A 86 -5.11 2.70 6.83
C CYS A 86 -4.45 3.89 6.11
N SER A 87 -3.29 4.32 6.59
CA SER A 87 -2.63 5.56 6.18
C SER A 87 -1.85 5.40 4.86
N SER A 88 -2.12 6.27 3.90
CA SER A 88 -1.39 6.36 2.62
C SER A 88 0.06 6.83 2.76
N ALA A 89 0.48 7.21 3.98
CA ALA A 89 1.89 7.36 4.34
C ALA A 89 2.65 6.02 4.35
N GLU A 90 1.95 4.87 4.35
CA GLU A 90 2.53 3.55 4.10
C GLU A 90 3.05 3.46 2.66
N GLY A 91 2.19 3.63 1.64
CA GLY A 91 2.62 3.67 0.25
C GLY A 91 3.73 4.70 -0.05
N ALA A 92 3.72 5.84 0.66
CA ALA A 92 4.72 6.90 0.53
C ALA A 92 6.12 6.56 1.07
N LEU A 93 6.23 5.69 2.08
CA LEU A 93 7.50 5.36 2.77
C LEU A 93 7.85 3.86 2.78
N PHE A 94 6.99 3.02 2.20
CA PHE A 94 7.15 1.58 2.21
C PHE A 94 7.12 0.95 0.82
N GLU A 95 6.17 1.36 -0.02
CA GLU A 95 5.88 0.71 -1.31
C GLU A 95 6.40 1.49 -2.53
N VAL A 96 5.69 2.57 -2.91
CA VAL A 96 5.78 3.19 -4.25
C VAL A 96 6.46 4.57 -4.23
N GLY A 97 6.60 5.18 -3.05
CA GLY A 97 7.13 6.52 -2.88
C GLY A 97 8.64 6.72 -3.15
N PRO A 98 9.14 7.96 -3.05
CA PRO A 98 10.53 8.33 -3.31
C PRO A 98 11.53 7.74 -2.29
N PHE A 99 11.07 7.43 -1.09
CA PHE A 99 11.91 7.01 0.03
C PHE A 99 11.40 5.73 0.64
N THR A 100 12.31 5.01 1.28
CA THR A 100 11.93 3.91 2.17
C THR A 100 12.84 3.84 3.38
N LEU A 101 12.34 3.35 4.52
CA LEU A 101 13.09 3.38 5.78
C LEU A 101 14.22 2.35 5.82
N ARG A 102 15.42 2.75 6.26
CA ARG A 102 16.58 1.85 6.35
C ARG A 102 16.19 0.59 7.16
N PRO A 103 16.31 -0.63 6.60
CA PRO A 103 16.01 -1.84 7.34
C PRO A 103 17.01 -2.04 8.49
N ASN A 104 16.53 -2.60 9.60
CA ASN A 104 17.33 -2.99 10.76
C ASN A 104 18.33 -1.92 11.25
N PRO A 105 17.85 -0.72 11.67
CA PRO A 105 18.72 0.29 12.26
C PRO A 105 19.44 -0.28 13.49
N ALA A 106 20.73 0.02 13.63
CA ALA A 106 21.48 -0.44 14.80
C ALA A 106 20.93 0.20 16.09
N PRO A 107 20.85 -0.53 17.23
CA PRO A 107 20.22 -0.02 18.45
C PRO A 107 20.77 1.35 18.89
N GLY A 108 19.87 2.32 19.03
CA GLY A 108 20.20 3.71 19.41
C GLY A 108 20.62 4.63 18.25
N GLN A 109 20.69 4.14 17.01
CA GLN A 109 20.80 5.02 15.83
C GLN A 109 19.45 5.66 15.49
N PRO A 110 19.44 6.84 14.85
CA PRO A 110 18.22 7.41 14.30
C PRO A 110 17.66 6.53 13.17
N LEU A 111 16.34 6.60 12.97
CA LEU A 111 15.73 6.13 11.74
C LEU A 111 16.13 7.06 10.59
N GLU A 112 16.67 6.46 9.53
CA GLU A 112 17.12 7.13 8.30
C GLU A 112 16.27 6.66 7.11
N LEU A 113 16.08 7.56 6.15
CA LEU A 113 15.50 7.25 4.86
C LEU A 113 16.60 6.89 3.86
N ILE A 114 16.29 5.94 2.97
CA ILE A 114 17.06 5.69 1.75
C ILE A 114 16.18 5.99 0.54
N GLU A 115 16.75 6.59 -0.50
CA GLU A 115 16.08 6.89 -1.77
C GLU A 115 15.77 5.58 -2.51
N SER A 116 14.51 5.36 -2.85
CA SER A 116 14.05 4.19 -3.61
C SER A 116 14.76 4.11 -4.97
N ALA A 117 15.02 2.89 -5.45
CA ALA A 117 15.69 2.68 -6.74
C ALA A 117 14.74 2.80 -7.95
N ILE A 118 13.45 2.60 -7.70
CA ILE A 118 12.36 2.52 -8.69
C ILE A 118 11.06 3.11 -8.11
N GLY A 119 11.17 4.17 -7.29
CA GLY A 119 10.01 4.91 -6.79
C GLY A 119 9.22 5.50 -7.96
N TRP A 120 7.90 5.46 -7.90
CA TRP A 120 7.01 5.87 -8.99
C TRP A 120 7.13 7.38 -9.31
N SER A 121 7.68 8.16 -8.37
CA SER A 121 8.04 9.57 -8.54
C SER A 121 9.18 9.84 -9.53
N GLU A 122 9.83 8.82 -10.11
CA GLU A 122 10.73 9.03 -11.25
C GLU A 122 9.96 9.60 -12.45
N TYR A 123 8.73 9.14 -12.72
CA TYR A 123 7.95 9.48 -13.93
C TYR A 123 6.51 9.98 -13.69
N ALA A 124 6.01 9.97 -12.46
CA ALA A 124 4.68 10.49 -12.13
C ALA A 124 4.72 11.41 -10.91
N ASN A 125 3.87 12.44 -10.89
CA ASN A 125 3.58 13.18 -9.67
C ASN A 125 2.69 12.29 -8.78
N LEU A 126 3.08 12.05 -7.53
CA LEU A 126 2.34 11.18 -6.60
C LEU A 126 1.64 12.02 -5.54
N LEU A 127 0.33 11.83 -5.35
CA LEU A 127 -0.43 12.43 -4.24
C LEU A 127 -0.98 11.34 -3.33
N PHE A 128 -0.33 11.11 -2.20
CA PHE A 128 -0.83 10.23 -1.14
C PHE A 128 -1.89 10.98 -0.32
N ILE A 129 -3.05 10.38 -0.08
CA ILE A 129 -4.12 10.99 0.74
C ILE A 129 -4.51 10.03 1.87
N ASP A 130 -4.41 10.47 3.12
CA ASP A 130 -4.97 9.74 4.26
C ASP A 130 -6.49 9.91 4.27
N GLN A 131 -7.26 8.86 4.01
CA GLN A 131 -8.73 8.95 3.95
C GLN A 131 -9.39 7.64 4.43
N PRO A 132 -10.65 7.66 4.91
CA PRO A 132 -11.47 8.85 5.17
C PRO A 132 -10.95 9.66 6.37
N ALA A 133 -11.56 10.80 6.67
CA ALA A 133 -11.12 11.66 7.78
C ALA A 133 -11.06 10.90 9.13
N GLY A 134 -9.94 11.07 9.84
CA GLY A 134 -9.59 10.29 11.04
C GLY A 134 -8.45 9.29 10.82
N THR A 135 -8.25 8.81 9.59
CA THR A 135 -7.14 7.94 9.16
C THR A 135 -5.78 8.64 9.29
N GLY A 136 -4.70 7.90 9.62
CA GLY A 136 -3.32 8.41 9.58
C GLY A 136 -3.11 9.77 10.26
N PHE A 137 -2.80 10.80 9.48
CA PHE A 137 -2.72 12.22 9.87
C PHE A 137 -4.00 13.03 9.64
N SER A 138 -4.99 12.52 8.91
CA SER A 138 -6.31 13.15 8.74
C SER A 138 -7.13 13.15 10.04
N PHE A 139 -8.05 14.10 10.19
CA PHE A 139 -8.81 14.28 11.44
C PHE A 139 -10.23 14.83 11.20
N VAL A 140 -11.05 14.70 12.24
CA VAL A 140 -12.36 15.35 12.39
C VAL A 140 -12.35 16.05 13.75
N ASN A 141 -12.66 17.35 13.79
CA ASN A 141 -12.77 18.12 15.02
C ASN A 141 -14.20 18.03 15.60
N ASN A 142 -15.19 18.23 14.72
CA ASN A 142 -16.61 18.08 15.02
C ASN A 142 -17.25 17.24 13.91
N GLY A 143 -18.16 16.31 14.26
CA GLY A 143 -18.89 15.51 13.27
C GLY A 143 -19.02 14.04 13.63
N ASP A 144 -19.85 13.33 12.87
CA ASP A 144 -19.87 11.88 12.84
C ASP A 144 -18.66 11.32 12.05
N PRO A 145 -18.18 10.11 12.37
CA PRO A 145 -17.24 9.38 11.52
C PRO A 145 -17.90 8.96 10.20
N VAL A 146 -17.07 8.74 9.17
CA VAL A 146 -17.51 8.24 7.86
C VAL A 146 -17.90 6.76 7.95
N ARG A 147 -19.06 6.41 7.39
CA ARG A 147 -19.66 5.07 7.46
C ARG A 147 -19.93 4.43 6.09
N GLU A 148 -20.06 5.24 5.04
CA GLU A 148 -20.36 4.80 3.66
C GLU A 148 -19.30 5.23 2.63
N LEU A 149 -19.21 4.53 1.49
CA LEU A 149 -18.28 4.88 0.41
C LEU A 149 -18.62 6.21 -0.27
N ALA A 150 -19.91 6.56 -0.34
CA ALA A 150 -20.35 7.86 -0.88
C ALA A 150 -19.87 9.03 -0.02
N GLU A 151 -19.94 8.92 1.32
CA GLU A 151 -19.47 9.93 2.27
C GLU A 151 -17.94 10.14 2.15
N ALA A 152 -17.17 9.06 1.96
CA ALA A 152 -15.73 9.16 1.67
C ALA A 152 -15.46 9.82 0.30
N ALA A 153 -16.25 9.48 -0.72
CA ALA A 153 -16.11 10.06 -2.06
C ALA A 153 -16.40 11.56 -2.08
N GLU A 154 -17.43 12.01 -1.35
CA GLU A 154 -17.73 13.43 -1.16
C GLU A 154 -16.57 14.16 -0.44
N GLN A 155 -15.98 13.58 0.60
CA GLN A 155 -14.80 14.16 1.26
C GLN A 155 -13.61 14.31 0.30
N VAL A 156 -13.36 13.31 -0.55
CA VAL A 156 -12.28 13.37 -1.55
C VAL A 156 -12.58 14.40 -2.64
N VAL A 157 -13.84 14.53 -3.10
CA VAL A 157 -14.24 15.56 -4.07
C VAL A 157 -14.05 16.99 -3.51
N VAL A 158 -14.44 17.23 -2.25
CA VAL A 158 -14.23 18.53 -1.60
C VAL A 158 -12.74 18.81 -1.37
N PHE A 159 -11.99 17.80 -0.90
CA PHE A 159 -10.54 17.91 -0.77
C PHE A 159 -9.87 18.26 -2.12
N LEU A 160 -10.23 17.58 -3.22
CA LEU A 160 -9.66 17.85 -4.54
C LEU A 160 -10.03 19.25 -5.05
N LYS A 161 -11.25 19.73 -4.79
CA LYS A 161 -11.67 21.11 -5.12
C LYS A 161 -10.76 22.13 -4.43
N ASN A 162 -10.36 21.87 -3.19
CA ASN A 162 -9.47 22.75 -2.43
C ASN A 162 -8.00 22.55 -2.87
N PHE A 163 -7.57 21.33 -3.13
CA PHE A 163 -6.23 21.01 -3.64
C PHE A 163 -5.95 21.70 -4.98
N TYR A 164 -6.90 21.70 -5.92
CA TYR A 164 -6.76 22.40 -7.20
C TYR A 164 -6.85 23.94 -7.11
N GLN A 165 -7.25 24.52 -5.97
CA GLN A 165 -7.09 25.96 -5.73
C GLN A 165 -5.67 26.29 -5.25
N VAL A 166 -5.05 25.39 -4.48
CA VAL A 166 -3.68 25.53 -3.97
C VAL A 166 -2.62 25.17 -5.03
N PHE A 167 -2.86 24.12 -5.82
CA PHE A 167 -2.00 23.59 -6.88
C PHE A 167 -2.78 23.47 -8.20
N PRO A 168 -3.14 24.59 -8.86
CA PRO A 168 -4.04 24.62 -10.01
C PRO A 168 -3.51 23.92 -11.26
N GLU A 169 -2.22 23.63 -11.37
CA GLU A 169 -1.64 22.87 -12.48
C GLU A 169 -2.21 21.44 -12.57
N PHE A 170 -2.46 20.78 -11.43
CA PHE A 170 -2.94 19.39 -11.41
C PHE A 170 -4.38 19.22 -11.92
N SER A 171 -5.14 20.32 -12.05
CA SER A 171 -6.46 20.29 -12.72
C SER A 171 -6.37 20.09 -14.24
N LYS A 172 -5.15 20.00 -14.80
CA LYS A 172 -4.90 19.91 -16.26
C LYS A 172 -3.99 18.74 -16.64
N ILE A 173 -3.55 17.94 -15.66
CA ILE A 173 -2.63 16.81 -15.87
C ILE A 173 -3.43 15.50 -15.98
N ASP A 174 -2.95 14.60 -16.82
CA ASP A 174 -3.44 13.22 -16.96
C ASP A 174 -3.47 12.54 -15.58
N THR A 175 -4.67 12.40 -15.02
CA THR A 175 -4.90 11.97 -13.64
C THR A 175 -5.29 10.49 -13.60
N TYR A 176 -4.73 9.76 -12.66
CA TYR A 176 -5.02 8.34 -12.43
C TYR A 176 -5.26 8.12 -10.93
N LEU A 177 -6.30 7.35 -10.58
CA LEU A 177 -6.52 6.94 -9.19
C LEU A 177 -5.86 5.58 -8.97
N ALA A 178 -4.99 5.49 -7.98
CA ALA A 178 -4.20 4.31 -7.65
C ALA A 178 -4.36 3.93 -6.18
N GLY A 179 -4.09 2.66 -5.85
CA GLY A 179 -4.13 2.19 -4.48
C GLY A 179 -4.32 0.69 -4.39
N GLU A 180 -4.53 0.21 -3.17
CA GLU A 180 -4.56 -1.21 -2.88
C GLU A 180 -5.60 -1.65 -1.85
N SER A 181 -5.84 -2.97 -1.76
CA SER A 181 -6.63 -3.57 -0.69
C SER A 181 -8.08 -3.05 -0.70
N PHE A 182 -8.60 -2.54 0.42
CA PHE A 182 -9.92 -1.88 0.50
C PHE A 182 -10.06 -0.64 -0.40
N ALA A 183 -8.96 -0.09 -0.96
CA ALA A 183 -9.06 0.92 -2.01
C ALA A 183 -9.70 0.40 -3.31
N GLY A 184 -9.80 -0.93 -3.49
CA GLY A 184 -10.68 -1.55 -4.48
C GLY A 184 -12.16 -1.15 -4.33
N GLN A 185 -12.62 -0.81 -3.12
CA GLN A 185 -13.93 -0.21 -2.89
C GLN A 185 -13.92 1.31 -3.10
N TYR A 186 -12.90 2.00 -2.58
CA TYR A 186 -12.78 3.46 -2.66
C TYR A 186 -12.67 3.98 -4.10
N ILE A 187 -11.72 3.45 -4.89
CA ILE A 187 -11.29 4.05 -6.16
C ILE A 187 -12.42 4.12 -7.21
N PRO A 188 -13.25 3.07 -7.42
CA PRO A 188 -14.39 3.17 -8.34
C PRO A 188 -15.46 4.18 -7.88
N TYR A 189 -15.68 4.30 -6.56
CA TYR A 189 -16.60 5.29 -5.99
C TYR A 189 -16.07 6.72 -6.16
N PHE A 190 -14.76 6.95 -5.95
CA PHE A 190 -14.13 8.24 -6.15
C PHE A 190 -14.12 8.65 -7.63
N ALA A 191 -13.85 7.71 -8.53
CA ALA A 191 -13.92 7.92 -9.97
C ALA A 191 -15.34 8.32 -10.43
N GLN A 192 -16.37 7.64 -9.90
CA GLN A 192 -17.77 7.96 -10.18
C GLN A 192 -18.14 9.36 -9.66
N ALA A 193 -17.78 9.69 -8.41
CA ALA A 193 -18.04 11.02 -7.83
C ALA A 193 -17.31 12.17 -8.56
N ILE A 194 -16.10 11.92 -9.08
CA ILE A 194 -15.36 12.87 -9.93
C ILE A 194 -16.06 13.08 -11.29
N PHE A 195 -16.71 12.05 -11.84
CA PHE A 195 -17.48 12.20 -13.09
C PHE A 195 -18.86 12.86 -12.90
N ASP A 196 -19.50 12.68 -11.75
CA ASP A 196 -20.85 13.18 -11.49
C ASP A 196 -20.87 14.61 -10.93
N THR A 197 -19.72 15.13 -10.47
CA THR A 197 -19.60 16.50 -9.94
C THR A 197 -19.24 17.52 -11.01
N ALA A 198 -19.95 18.66 -11.02
CA ALA A 198 -19.58 19.84 -11.80
C ALA A 198 -18.56 20.75 -11.06
N ALA A 199 -18.16 20.41 -9.83
CA ALA A 199 -17.25 21.21 -9.01
C ALA A 199 -15.75 20.93 -9.30
N LEU A 200 -15.45 19.90 -10.09
CA LEU A 200 -14.10 19.52 -10.50
C LEU A 200 -13.99 19.49 -12.03
N SER A 201 -12.78 19.75 -12.53
CA SER A 201 -12.38 19.47 -13.91
C SER A 201 -11.12 18.62 -13.85
N THR A 202 -11.26 17.34 -13.53
CA THR A 202 -10.15 16.40 -13.43
C THR A 202 -10.03 15.60 -14.74
N PRO A 203 -8.90 15.66 -15.47
CA PRO A 203 -8.63 14.79 -16.62
C PRO A 203 -8.34 13.35 -16.17
N LEU A 204 -9.35 12.64 -15.68
CA LEU A 204 -9.24 11.27 -15.20
C LEU A 204 -9.09 10.31 -16.39
N MET A 205 -7.96 9.60 -16.45
CA MET A 205 -7.55 8.74 -17.57
C MET A 205 -7.65 7.25 -17.24
N GLY A 206 -7.41 6.86 -15.98
CA GLY A 206 -7.47 5.46 -15.58
C GLY A 206 -7.48 5.20 -14.08
N LEU A 207 -7.80 3.94 -13.73
CA LEU A 207 -7.83 3.42 -12.36
C LEU A 207 -6.84 2.26 -12.24
N MET A 208 -6.05 2.21 -11.16
CA MET A 208 -5.06 1.16 -10.91
C MET A 208 -5.24 0.59 -9.50
N MET A 209 -5.53 -0.70 -9.39
CA MET A 209 -5.94 -1.31 -8.13
C MET A 209 -5.11 -2.56 -7.82
N GLY A 210 -4.26 -2.49 -6.81
CA GLY A 210 -3.45 -3.58 -6.30
C GLY A 210 -4.20 -4.44 -5.30
N ASN A 211 -4.16 -5.75 -5.48
CA ASN A 211 -4.80 -6.75 -4.63
C ASN A 211 -6.18 -6.29 -4.07
N PRO A 212 -7.14 -5.86 -4.92
CA PRO A 212 -8.30 -5.12 -4.43
C PRO A 212 -9.35 -6.01 -3.76
N TRP A 213 -9.98 -5.46 -2.72
CA TRP A 213 -11.31 -5.91 -2.29
C TRP A 213 -12.35 -5.24 -3.18
N LEU A 214 -12.95 -5.97 -4.11
CA LEU A 214 -13.72 -5.44 -5.25
C LEU A 214 -15.11 -6.07 -5.36
N ASP A 215 -15.17 -7.41 -5.44
CA ASP A 215 -16.40 -8.20 -5.42
C ASP A 215 -16.40 -9.12 -4.19
N PRO A 216 -16.95 -8.66 -3.05
CA PRO A 216 -17.02 -9.41 -1.80
C PRO A 216 -17.65 -10.78 -1.98
N LYS A 217 -18.73 -10.88 -2.76
CA LYS A 217 -19.48 -12.13 -2.91
C LYS A 217 -18.65 -13.19 -3.61
N VAL A 218 -17.96 -12.83 -4.70
CA VAL A 218 -17.13 -13.78 -5.46
C VAL A 218 -15.79 -14.04 -4.76
N GLN A 219 -15.18 -13.02 -4.15
CA GLN A 219 -13.92 -13.17 -3.40
C GLN A 219 -14.11 -13.98 -2.10
N TYR A 220 -15.18 -13.77 -1.32
CA TYR A 220 -15.50 -14.63 -0.17
C TYR A 220 -15.64 -16.11 -0.57
N LEU A 221 -16.26 -16.39 -1.73
CA LEU A 221 -16.43 -17.74 -2.25
C LEU A 221 -15.15 -18.35 -2.85
N SER A 222 -14.00 -17.68 -2.76
CA SER A 222 -12.69 -18.21 -3.19
C SER A 222 -11.81 -18.75 -2.05
N TYR A 223 -11.96 -18.23 -0.82
CA TYR A 223 -10.97 -18.46 0.25
C TYR A 223 -10.74 -19.94 0.60
N LEU A 224 -11.80 -20.76 0.65
CA LEU A 224 -11.65 -22.18 0.98
C LEU A 224 -10.97 -22.98 -0.15
N ASP A 225 -11.32 -22.67 -1.41
CA ASP A 225 -10.70 -23.30 -2.57
C ASP A 225 -9.22 -22.93 -2.67
N PHE A 226 -8.89 -21.64 -2.53
CA PHE A 226 -7.52 -21.14 -2.54
C PHE A 226 -6.71 -21.73 -1.38
N ALA A 227 -7.28 -21.82 -0.17
CA ALA A 227 -6.59 -22.41 0.97
C ALA A 227 -6.29 -23.91 0.81
N TYR A 228 -7.09 -24.64 0.01
CA TYR A 228 -6.78 -26.01 -0.39
C TYR A 228 -5.77 -26.06 -1.55
N GLU A 229 -5.95 -25.25 -2.60
CA GLU A 229 -5.07 -25.19 -3.77
C GLU A 229 -3.63 -24.83 -3.40
N ARG A 230 -3.46 -23.87 -2.48
CA ARG A 230 -2.16 -23.40 -1.98
C ARG A 230 -1.64 -24.20 -0.77
N GLY A 231 -2.33 -25.27 -0.37
CA GLY A 231 -1.89 -26.16 0.71
C GLY A 231 -1.90 -25.55 2.12
N MET A 232 -2.58 -24.41 2.34
CA MET A 232 -2.70 -23.76 3.65
C MET A 232 -3.43 -24.65 4.67
N ILE A 233 -4.38 -25.47 4.21
CA ILE A 233 -5.15 -26.42 5.03
C ILE A 233 -5.19 -27.81 4.39
N VAL A 234 -5.15 -28.86 5.22
CA VAL A 234 -5.15 -30.26 4.75
C VAL A 234 -6.55 -30.87 4.90
N LYS A 235 -7.12 -31.31 3.77
CA LYS A 235 -8.49 -31.85 3.73
C LYS A 235 -8.66 -33.11 4.57
N GLY A 236 -9.79 -33.22 5.27
CA GLY A 236 -10.09 -34.33 6.18
C GLY A 236 -9.45 -34.22 7.57
N THR A 237 -8.68 -33.16 7.85
CA THR A 237 -8.27 -32.83 9.23
C THR A 237 -9.44 -32.21 10.00
N SER A 238 -9.46 -32.39 11.32
CA SER A 238 -10.53 -31.85 12.18
C SER A 238 -10.58 -30.32 12.19
N SER A 239 -9.44 -29.64 11.97
CA SER A 239 -9.36 -28.19 11.82
C SER A 239 -9.95 -27.73 10.48
N ALA A 240 -9.55 -28.35 9.36
CA ALA A 240 -10.14 -28.06 8.06
C ALA A 240 -11.66 -28.29 8.04
N THR A 241 -12.15 -29.32 8.72
CA THR A 241 -13.60 -29.57 8.84
C THR A 241 -14.35 -28.52 9.68
N GLU A 242 -13.71 -27.78 10.59
CA GLU A 242 -14.34 -26.63 11.26
C GLU A 242 -14.26 -25.34 10.41
N ALA A 243 -13.21 -25.19 9.59
CA ALA A 243 -13.15 -24.17 8.56
C ALA A 243 -14.26 -24.38 7.50
N GLU A 244 -14.43 -25.61 6.99
CA GLU A 244 -15.52 -26.01 6.08
C GLU A 244 -16.90 -25.68 6.68
N LYS A 245 -17.16 -26.04 7.94
CA LYS A 245 -18.42 -25.69 8.65
C LYS A 245 -18.63 -24.19 8.79
N SER A 246 -17.56 -23.40 8.89
CA SER A 246 -17.66 -21.95 9.02
C SER A 246 -17.87 -21.29 7.66
N PHE A 247 -17.22 -21.79 6.62
CA PHE A 247 -17.45 -21.41 5.23
C PHE A 247 -18.88 -21.72 4.76
N GLN A 248 -19.46 -22.85 5.15
CA GLN A 248 -20.87 -23.17 4.87
C GLN A 248 -21.86 -22.16 5.46
N LYS A 249 -21.51 -21.49 6.58
CA LYS A 249 -22.31 -20.39 7.16
C LYS A 249 -22.21 -19.13 6.29
N CYS A 250 -21.00 -18.81 5.80
CA CYS A 250 -20.76 -17.74 4.83
C CYS A 250 -21.54 -17.97 3.52
N GLU A 251 -21.40 -19.14 2.90
CA GLU A 251 -22.19 -19.50 1.72
C GLU A 251 -23.70 -19.34 1.93
N SER A 252 -24.19 -19.72 3.11
CA SER A 252 -25.61 -19.64 3.47
C SER A 252 -26.08 -18.19 3.71
N ALA A 253 -25.18 -17.29 4.09
CA ALA A 253 -25.45 -15.85 4.11
C ALA A 253 -25.45 -15.26 2.69
N LEU A 254 -24.41 -15.54 1.88
CA LEU A 254 -24.26 -15.02 0.51
C LEU A 254 -25.32 -15.53 -0.49
N LYS A 255 -26.15 -16.52 -0.10
CA LYS A 255 -27.35 -16.96 -0.82
C LYS A 255 -28.57 -16.06 -0.55
N LYS A 256 -28.54 -15.17 0.45
CA LYS A 256 -29.64 -14.23 0.78
C LYS A 256 -29.44 -12.88 0.07
N PRO A 257 -30.49 -12.25 -0.50
CA PRO A 257 -30.34 -11.02 -1.29
C PRO A 257 -29.81 -9.77 -0.56
N ALA A 258 -29.88 -9.72 0.77
CA ALA A 258 -29.37 -8.61 1.56
C ALA A 258 -27.87 -8.78 1.84
N GLU A 259 -27.48 -9.87 2.51
CA GLU A 259 -26.07 -10.17 2.80
C GLU A 259 -25.24 -10.38 1.52
N SER A 260 -25.82 -10.86 0.42
CA SER A 260 -25.12 -11.00 -0.87
C SER A 260 -24.74 -9.67 -1.55
N LYS A 261 -25.11 -8.53 -0.95
CA LYS A 261 -24.80 -7.16 -1.43
C LYS A 261 -23.98 -6.36 -0.43
N GLN A 262 -23.64 -6.92 0.73
CA GLN A 262 -22.82 -6.25 1.73
C GLN A 262 -21.33 -6.35 1.38
N ILE A 263 -20.57 -5.32 1.73
CA ILE A 263 -19.12 -5.28 1.48
C ILE A 263 -18.33 -6.04 2.56
N ILE A 264 -18.87 -6.10 3.78
CA ILE A 264 -18.33 -6.88 4.89
C ILE A 264 -19.46 -7.82 5.37
N VAL A 265 -19.20 -9.13 5.37
CA VAL A 265 -20.17 -10.15 5.80
C VAL A 265 -19.57 -10.94 6.96
N GLN A 266 -20.02 -10.65 8.19
CA GLN A 266 -19.42 -11.20 9.42
C GLN A 266 -19.32 -12.74 9.45
N SER A 267 -20.26 -13.46 8.84
CA SER A 267 -20.20 -14.93 8.74
C SER A 267 -19.07 -15.44 7.83
N CYS A 268 -18.61 -14.60 6.91
CA CYS A 268 -17.48 -14.84 6.02
C CYS A 268 -16.15 -14.38 6.63
N GLU A 269 -16.11 -13.27 7.36
CA GLU A 269 -14.96 -12.92 8.23
C GLU A 269 -14.65 -14.04 9.23
N ASN A 270 -15.70 -14.59 9.85
CA ASN A 270 -15.56 -15.74 10.76
C ASN A 270 -15.07 -17.01 10.04
N ALA A 271 -15.34 -17.16 8.74
CA ALA A 271 -14.83 -18.28 7.94
C ALA A 271 -13.36 -18.07 7.53
N LEU A 272 -12.99 -16.83 7.17
CA LEU A 272 -11.62 -16.42 6.88
C LEU A 272 -10.69 -16.70 8.08
N GLN A 273 -11.10 -16.24 9.27
CA GLN A 273 -10.39 -16.53 10.52
C GLN A 273 -10.31 -18.04 10.81
N ALA A 274 -11.39 -18.80 10.57
CA ALA A 274 -11.38 -20.24 10.77
C ALA A 274 -10.43 -20.99 9.82
N ILE A 275 -10.22 -20.50 8.59
CA ILE A 275 -9.22 -21.03 7.65
C ILE A 275 -7.79 -20.74 8.16
N LEU A 276 -7.51 -19.52 8.61
CA LEU A 276 -6.21 -19.14 9.17
C LEU A 276 -5.88 -19.93 10.46
N ASP A 277 -6.87 -20.12 11.33
CA ASP A 277 -6.74 -20.98 12.52
C ASP A 277 -6.53 -22.46 12.16
N ALA A 278 -7.10 -22.93 11.04
CA ALA A 278 -6.95 -24.31 10.58
C ALA A 278 -5.59 -24.59 9.92
N GLY A 279 -4.96 -23.57 9.33
CA GLY A 279 -3.59 -23.62 8.81
C GLY A 279 -2.51 -23.33 9.85
N ALA A 280 -2.88 -23.12 11.12
CA ALA A 280 -1.94 -22.80 12.19
C ALA A 280 -1.04 -23.99 12.55
N GLN A 281 0.24 -23.71 12.81
CA GLN A 281 1.27 -24.70 13.11
C GLN A 281 1.98 -24.38 14.44
N VAL A 282 2.60 -25.38 15.06
CA VAL A 282 3.42 -25.18 16.27
C VAL A 282 4.90 -25.20 15.88
N ILE A 283 5.50 -24.01 15.77
CA ILE A 283 6.89 -23.81 15.37
C ILE A 283 7.68 -23.39 16.61
N ASN A 284 8.72 -24.16 16.96
CA ASN A 284 9.56 -23.96 18.16
C ASN A 284 8.77 -23.85 19.49
N GLY A 285 7.57 -24.44 19.56
CA GLY A 285 6.67 -24.41 20.72
C GLY A 285 5.66 -23.25 20.72
N THR A 286 5.76 -22.31 19.78
CA THR A 286 4.79 -21.22 19.59
C THR A 286 3.76 -21.61 18.54
N LYS A 287 2.46 -21.34 18.79
CA LYS A 287 1.44 -21.41 17.73
C LYS A 287 1.62 -20.21 16.81
N MET A 288 1.91 -20.46 15.54
CA MET A 288 1.93 -19.46 14.48
C MET A 288 0.77 -19.72 13.51
N THR A 289 0.17 -18.66 12.99
CA THR A 289 -0.81 -18.70 11.88
C THR A 289 -0.15 -18.27 10.57
N PRO A 290 -0.65 -18.71 9.40
CA PRO A 290 -0.26 -18.12 8.12
C PRO A 290 -0.51 -16.61 8.13
N VAL A 291 0.41 -15.83 7.56
CA VAL A 291 0.19 -14.39 7.35
C VAL A 291 -0.79 -14.24 6.19
N PRO A 292 -1.94 -13.57 6.37
CA PRO A 292 -2.96 -13.55 5.32
C PRO A 292 -2.60 -12.63 4.14
N TYR A 293 -1.60 -11.77 4.30
CA TYR A 293 -1.02 -10.96 3.22
C TYR A 293 0.09 -11.69 2.45
N ASN A 294 0.69 -12.74 3.02
CA ASN A 294 1.73 -13.56 2.39
C ASN A 294 1.70 -14.99 2.96
N ILE A 295 1.05 -15.92 2.25
CA ILE A 295 0.87 -17.30 2.71
C ILE A 295 2.17 -18.10 2.85
N THR A 296 3.30 -17.58 2.35
CA THR A 296 4.62 -18.19 2.55
C THR A 296 5.22 -17.88 3.93
N GLU A 297 4.64 -16.94 4.69
CA GLU A 297 5.07 -16.56 6.04
C GLU A 297 4.13 -17.07 7.13
N MET A 298 4.73 -17.37 8.29
CA MET A 298 4.03 -17.77 9.53
C MET A 298 4.36 -16.76 10.64
N SER A 299 3.35 -16.34 11.40
CA SER A 299 3.46 -15.31 12.44
C SER A 299 2.70 -15.68 13.73
N ASP A 300 3.23 -15.29 14.89
CA ASP A 300 2.52 -15.24 16.17
C ASP A 300 2.04 -13.82 16.54
N LEU A 301 2.41 -12.82 15.73
CA LEU A 301 1.94 -11.43 15.82
C LEU A 301 0.70 -11.19 14.95
N PRO A 302 -0.18 -10.24 15.31
CA PRO A 302 -1.30 -9.81 14.47
C PRO A 302 -0.86 -9.37 13.07
N SER A 303 -1.70 -9.60 12.06
CA SER A 303 -1.38 -9.31 10.66
C SER A 303 -0.98 -7.85 10.39
N ILE A 304 -1.47 -6.89 11.18
CA ILE A 304 -1.14 -5.46 11.05
C ILE A 304 0.30 -5.11 11.49
N GLU A 305 1.02 -6.05 12.12
CA GLU A 305 2.45 -5.96 12.44
C GLU A 305 3.32 -6.60 11.33
N TRP A 306 2.71 -7.13 10.27
CA TRP A 306 3.39 -7.56 9.05
C TRP A 306 3.34 -6.42 8.00
N PRO A 307 4.43 -6.25 7.20
CA PRO A 307 5.74 -6.86 7.40
C PRO A 307 6.43 -6.25 8.62
N LYS A 308 7.35 -6.98 9.26
CA LYS A 308 8.00 -6.59 10.54
C LYS A 308 8.64 -5.20 10.54
N ARG A 309 8.93 -4.65 9.35
CA ARG A 309 9.49 -3.32 9.10
C ARG A 309 8.46 -2.19 9.35
N ASN A 310 7.17 -2.49 9.44
CA ASN A 310 6.12 -1.52 9.82
C ASN A 310 6.34 -0.93 11.21
N LYS A 311 7.02 -1.64 12.12
CA LYS A 311 7.45 -1.07 13.41
C LYS A 311 8.39 0.14 13.25
N ASN A 312 9.23 0.15 12.23
CA ASN A 312 10.08 1.31 11.90
C ASN A 312 9.26 2.43 11.24
N LEU A 313 8.30 2.09 10.37
CA LEU A 313 7.37 3.06 9.76
C LEU A 313 6.57 3.80 10.84
N GLN A 314 5.94 3.06 11.75
CA GLN A 314 5.19 3.65 12.86
C GLN A 314 6.09 4.51 13.76
N ALA A 315 7.25 4.00 14.16
CA ALA A 315 8.21 4.75 14.98
C ALA A 315 8.77 6.02 14.28
N TYR A 316 8.80 6.05 12.95
CA TYR A 316 9.21 7.21 12.17
C TYR A 316 8.11 8.28 12.11
N LEU A 317 6.86 7.88 11.84
CA LEU A 317 5.75 8.81 11.62
C LEU A 317 5.21 9.42 12.92
N VAL A 318 5.29 8.72 14.07
CA VAL A 318 4.95 9.31 15.38
C VAL A 318 6.02 10.23 15.98
N ARG A 319 7.18 10.38 15.31
CA ARG A 319 8.29 11.23 15.79
C ARG A 319 7.95 12.71 15.53
N ASN A 320 7.95 13.54 16.57
CA ASN A 320 7.55 14.95 16.49
C ASN A 320 8.23 15.75 15.35
N SER A 321 9.53 15.54 15.09
CA SER A 321 10.21 16.21 13.98
C SER A 321 9.72 15.77 12.59
N THR A 322 9.17 14.57 12.46
CA THR A 322 8.55 14.06 11.23
C THR A 322 7.17 14.67 11.05
N VAL A 323 6.36 14.69 12.12
CA VAL A 323 5.03 15.35 12.15
C VAL A 323 5.14 16.84 11.78
N ILE A 324 6.17 17.53 12.29
CA ILE A 324 6.46 18.93 11.96
C ILE A 324 6.91 19.08 10.50
N ALA A 325 7.84 18.23 10.01
CA ALA A 325 8.31 18.31 8.63
C ALA A 325 7.22 17.99 7.59
N LEU A 326 6.23 17.17 7.95
CA LEU A 326 5.06 16.83 7.11
C LEU A 326 3.86 17.78 7.32
N HIS A 327 4.05 18.89 8.03
CA HIS A 327 3.03 19.90 8.38
C HIS A 327 1.76 19.30 9.01
N ALA A 328 1.88 18.15 9.67
CA ALA A 328 0.77 17.34 10.15
C ALA A 328 0.34 17.68 11.60
N THR A 329 0.79 18.82 12.12
CA THR A 329 0.65 19.23 13.53
C THR A 329 -0.77 19.55 13.97
N SER A 330 -1.69 19.78 13.03
CA SER A 330 -3.12 20.05 13.33
C SER A 330 -3.87 18.82 13.86
N LYS A 331 -3.37 17.59 13.64
CA LYS A 331 -4.04 16.39 14.20
C LYS A 331 -3.82 16.30 15.70
N MET A 332 -4.91 16.42 16.46
CA MET A 332 -4.93 16.04 17.87
C MET A 332 -4.77 14.52 18.02
N GLY A 333 -3.71 14.09 18.68
CA GLY A 333 -3.43 12.68 18.99
C GLY A 333 -2.07 12.21 18.50
N LYS A 334 -1.92 10.90 18.31
CA LYS A 334 -0.79 10.30 17.60
C LYS A 334 -1.29 9.74 16.28
N TRP A 335 -0.44 9.79 15.26
CA TRP A 335 -0.62 8.98 14.06
C TRP A 335 -0.58 7.49 14.43
N THR A 336 -1.38 6.68 13.73
CA THR A 336 -1.35 5.21 13.76
C THR A 336 -1.43 4.69 12.33
N LEU A 337 -0.91 3.48 12.07
CA LEU A 337 -0.88 2.93 10.71
C LEU A 337 -2.29 2.77 10.15
N CYS A 338 -3.16 2.12 10.91
CA CYS A 338 -4.60 2.12 10.69
C CYS A 338 -5.31 2.64 11.94
N ASN A 339 -6.54 3.13 11.77
CA ASN A 339 -7.37 3.64 12.86
C ASN A 339 -8.56 2.71 13.08
N ASP A 340 -8.51 1.93 14.16
CA ASP A 340 -9.56 0.98 14.54
C ASP A 340 -10.96 1.61 14.61
N THR A 341 -11.08 2.89 15.01
CA THR A 341 -12.37 3.59 15.03
C THR A 341 -12.91 3.84 13.62
N VAL A 342 -12.05 4.17 12.64
CA VAL A 342 -12.46 4.28 11.24
C VAL A 342 -12.85 2.91 10.69
N GLY A 343 -12.05 1.87 10.98
CA GLY A 343 -12.34 0.50 10.55
C GLY A 343 -13.65 -0.06 11.14
N VAL A 344 -13.97 0.27 12.40
CA VAL A 344 -15.21 -0.15 13.06
C VAL A 344 -16.43 0.64 12.56
N GLU A 345 -16.33 1.94 12.32
CA GLU A 345 -17.47 2.75 11.86
C GLU A 345 -17.77 2.56 10.36
N MET A 346 -16.74 2.30 9.54
CA MET A 346 -16.88 2.10 8.09
C MET A 346 -17.33 0.68 7.72
N GLN A 347 -18.47 0.25 8.27
CA GLN A 347 -19.12 -1.04 7.94
C GLN A 347 -19.80 -1.07 6.56
N VAL A 348 -20.00 0.10 5.94
CA VAL A 348 -20.61 0.27 4.61
C VAL A 348 -21.92 -0.53 4.41
N PRO A 349 -22.95 -0.32 5.26
CA PRO A 349 -24.16 -1.13 5.24
C PRO A 349 -25.12 -0.85 4.07
N LYS A 350 -24.98 0.27 3.33
CA LYS A 350 -25.89 0.63 2.21
C LYS A 350 -25.20 0.61 0.85
N SER A 351 -23.92 0.99 0.76
CA SER A 351 -23.21 1.09 -0.53
C SER A 351 -23.07 -0.30 -1.16
N ALA A 352 -23.28 -0.40 -2.47
CA ALA A 352 -23.09 -1.65 -3.22
C ALA A 352 -21.59 -1.91 -3.44
N PRO A 353 -21.16 -3.16 -3.69
CA PRO A 353 -19.78 -3.46 -4.04
C PRO A 353 -19.31 -2.68 -5.26
N SER A 354 -18.09 -2.15 -5.20
CA SER A 354 -17.48 -1.38 -6.28
C SER A 354 -17.35 -2.13 -7.61
N SER A 355 -17.36 -3.48 -7.60
CA SER A 355 -17.47 -4.31 -8.82
C SER A 355 -18.65 -3.89 -9.71
N THR A 356 -19.77 -3.45 -9.11
CA THR A 356 -20.97 -2.96 -9.81
C THR A 356 -20.75 -1.68 -10.61
N LEU A 357 -19.72 -0.90 -10.31
CA LEU A 357 -19.38 0.34 -11.03
C LEU A 357 -18.44 0.11 -12.22
N LEU A 358 -17.65 -0.98 -12.21
CA LEU A 358 -16.58 -1.19 -13.20
C LEU A 358 -17.10 -1.22 -14.65
N ALA A 359 -18.24 -1.86 -14.91
CA ALA A 359 -18.83 -1.93 -16.25
C ALA A 359 -19.32 -0.57 -16.79
N GLY A 360 -19.49 0.43 -15.92
CA GLY A 360 -19.72 1.82 -16.29
C GLY A 360 -18.42 2.60 -16.50
N LEU A 361 -17.43 2.39 -15.64
CA LEU A 361 -16.12 3.06 -15.69
C LEU A 361 -15.27 2.60 -16.88
N LEU A 362 -15.31 1.31 -17.24
CA LEU A 362 -14.65 0.71 -18.43
C LEU A 362 -15.20 1.21 -19.79
N LYS A 363 -16.18 2.11 -19.79
CA LYS A 363 -16.66 2.84 -20.99
C LYS A 363 -16.02 4.24 -21.11
N LYS A 364 -15.29 4.68 -20.09
CA LYS A 364 -14.69 6.02 -19.96
C LYS A 364 -13.19 5.99 -19.69
N LEU A 365 -12.69 4.94 -19.03
CA LEU A 365 -11.36 4.85 -18.45
C LEU A 365 -10.66 3.53 -18.79
N LYS A 366 -9.33 3.55 -18.80
CA LYS A 366 -8.53 2.32 -18.65
C LYS A 366 -8.57 1.86 -17.19
N VAL A 367 -8.65 0.55 -16.94
CA VAL A 367 -8.58 -0.01 -15.59
C VAL A 367 -7.51 -1.09 -15.55
N LEU A 368 -6.54 -0.95 -14.67
CA LEU A 368 -5.55 -1.97 -14.31
C LEU A 368 -5.90 -2.56 -12.95
N ILE A 369 -6.02 -3.88 -12.89
CA ILE A 369 -6.05 -4.64 -11.63
C ILE A 369 -4.78 -5.49 -11.59
N TYR A 370 -4.05 -5.44 -10.48
CA TYR A 370 -2.90 -6.33 -10.27
C TYR A 370 -3.05 -7.12 -8.97
N VAL A 371 -2.43 -8.30 -8.90
CA VAL A 371 -2.49 -9.18 -7.73
C VAL A 371 -1.23 -10.03 -7.58
N GLY A 372 -0.69 -10.12 -6.37
CA GLY A 372 0.34 -11.09 -6.01
C GLY A 372 -0.26 -12.45 -5.66
N ASP A 373 0.29 -13.54 -6.20
CA ASP A 373 -0.30 -14.88 -6.05
C ASP A 373 -0.14 -15.53 -4.67
N GLN A 374 0.65 -14.92 -3.76
CA GLN A 374 0.82 -15.34 -2.37
C GLN A 374 -0.08 -14.58 -1.39
N ASP A 375 -0.87 -13.60 -1.86
CA ASP A 375 -1.89 -12.95 -1.05
C ASP A 375 -3.08 -13.88 -0.82
N PHE A 376 -3.50 -14.03 0.44
CA PHE A 376 -4.75 -14.72 0.78
C PHE A 376 -5.90 -13.71 0.89
N MET A 377 -5.69 -12.54 1.52
CA MET A 377 -6.74 -11.53 1.79
C MET A 377 -7.51 -11.12 0.55
N CYS A 378 -6.83 -10.75 -0.54
CA CYS A 378 -7.46 -10.39 -1.80
C CYS A 378 -6.95 -11.28 -2.94
N ASN A 379 -6.95 -12.59 -2.66
CA ASN A 379 -6.32 -13.61 -3.49
C ASN A 379 -6.70 -13.59 -4.99
N SER A 380 -5.73 -14.02 -5.79
CA SER A 380 -5.80 -14.05 -7.26
C SER A 380 -6.90 -14.96 -7.82
N LEU A 381 -7.28 -16.04 -7.12
CA LEU A 381 -8.39 -16.91 -7.52
C LEU A 381 -9.74 -16.19 -7.43
N GLY A 382 -9.99 -15.46 -6.35
CA GLY A 382 -11.18 -14.65 -6.16
C GLY A 382 -11.28 -13.53 -7.19
N LEU A 383 -10.19 -12.79 -7.43
CA LEU A 383 -10.16 -11.74 -8.45
C LEU A 383 -10.35 -12.29 -9.87
N ASN A 384 -9.68 -13.39 -10.23
CA ASN A 384 -9.87 -14.03 -11.53
C ASN A 384 -11.32 -14.51 -11.75
N ARG A 385 -11.96 -15.07 -10.72
CA ARG A 385 -13.40 -15.43 -10.75
C ARG A 385 -14.29 -14.20 -10.92
N SER A 386 -13.97 -13.10 -10.25
CA SER A 386 -14.74 -11.84 -10.31
C SER A 386 -14.66 -11.22 -11.70
N LEU A 387 -13.47 -11.15 -12.30
CA LEU A 387 -13.28 -10.61 -13.65
C LEU A 387 -13.84 -11.54 -14.73
N SER A 388 -13.73 -12.87 -14.55
CA SER A 388 -14.37 -13.85 -15.46
C SER A 388 -15.90 -13.75 -15.48
N GLY A 389 -16.53 -13.30 -14.38
CA GLY A 389 -17.97 -13.06 -14.28
C GLY A 389 -18.40 -11.62 -14.61
N LEU A 390 -17.46 -10.71 -14.89
CA LEU A 390 -17.77 -9.30 -15.18
C LEU A 390 -18.31 -9.16 -16.61
N GLU A 391 -19.41 -8.45 -16.77
CA GLU A 391 -19.97 -8.07 -18.07
C GLU A 391 -19.73 -6.59 -18.35
N TRP A 392 -18.88 -6.29 -19.32
CA TRP A 392 -18.66 -4.94 -19.85
C TRP A 392 -18.57 -5.01 -21.38
N ASN A 393 -18.68 -3.87 -22.06
CA ASN A 393 -18.40 -3.71 -23.51
C ASN A 393 -18.81 -4.92 -24.39
N ALA A 394 -20.06 -5.36 -24.22
CA ALA A 394 -20.76 -6.45 -24.92
C ALA A 394 -20.21 -7.90 -24.81
N GLN A 395 -19.27 -8.20 -23.89
CA GLN A 395 -18.83 -9.59 -23.64
C GLN A 395 -18.51 -9.84 -22.14
N THR A 396 -18.75 -11.07 -21.68
CA THR A 396 -18.47 -11.55 -20.31
C THR A 396 -17.03 -12.06 -20.18
N GLY A 397 -16.32 -11.71 -19.10
CA GLY A 397 -14.91 -12.06 -18.93
C GLY A 397 -14.00 -11.33 -19.93
N PHE A 398 -12.72 -11.71 -20.04
CA PHE A 398 -11.83 -11.11 -21.06
C PHE A 398 -12.39 -11.27 -22.47
N GLY A 399 -13.09 -12.39 -22.74
CA GLY A 399 -13.88 -12.58 -23.94
C GLY A 399 -13.06 -13.18 -25.07
N VAL A 400 -13.33 -12.75 -26.30
CA VAL A 400 -12.64 -13.21 -27.52
C VAL A 400 -11.97 -12.08 -28.29
N ASP A 401 -10.95 -12.43 -29.06
CA ASP A 401 -10.24 -11.54 -29.99
C ASP A 401 -11.00 -11.37 -31.33
N ASP A 402 -10.39 -10.64 -32.28
CA ASP A 402 -10.92 -10.40 -33.63
C ASP A 402 -10.97 -11.68 -34.52
N HIS A 403 -10.66 -12.85 -33.96
CA HIS A 403 -10.70 -14.16 -34.62
C HIS A 403 -11.60 -15.18 -33.87
N ASP A 404 -12.48 -14.69 -32.98
CA ASP A 404 -13.35 -15.48 -32.10
C ASP A 404 -12.60 -16.45 -31.16
N LEU A 405 -11.30 -16.23 -30.91
CA LEU A 405 -10.49 -17.05 -30.00
C LEU A 405 -10.49 -16.45 -28.58
N PRO A 406 -10.59 -17.26 -27.51
CA PRO A 406 -10.55 -16.77 -26.14
C PRO A 406 -9.26 -15.99 -25.84
N ILE A 407 -9.39 -14.79 -25.26
CA ILE A 407 -8.23 -13.99 -24.83
C ILE A 407 -7.60 -14.67 -23.60
N LEU A 408 -6.40 -15.23 -23.80
CA LEU A 408 -5.65 -15.95 -22.77
C LEU A 408 -4.54 -15.07 -22.14
N PRO A 409 -4.23 -15.27 -20.84
CA PRO A 409 -3.10 -14.60 -20.20
C PRO A 409 -1.77 -14.88 -20.93
N GLN A 410 -1.05 -13.81 -21.24
CA GLN A 410 0.30 -13.85 -21.82
C GLN A 410 1.34 -13.90 -20.71
N ASP A 411 2.46 -14.59 -20.94
CA ASP A 411 3.58 -14.60 -20.00
C ASP A 411 4.26 -13.22 -19.96
N TYR A 412 4.50 -12.72 -18.74
CA TYR A 412 5.12 -11.42 -18.48
C TYR A 412 6.53 -11.60 -17.92
N TYR A 413 7.52 -10.98 -18.57
CA TYR A 413 8.94 -11.05 -18.24
C TYR A 413 9.53 -9.66 -17.99
N VAL A 414 10.46 -9.58 -17.03
CA VAL A 414 11.31 -8.41 -16.79
C VAL A 414 12.73 -8.91 -16.53
N ASN A 415 13.73 -8.32 -17.19
CA ASN A 415 15.13 -8.76 -17.18
C ASN A 415 15.30 -10.26 -17.54
N GLY A 416 14.53 -10.75 -18.51
CA GLY A 416 14.48 -12.16 -18.90
C GLY A 416 13.90 -13.13 -17.85
N THR A 417 13.50 -12.63 -16.67
CA THR A 417 12.89 -13.43 -15.60
C THR A 417 11.37 -13.31 -15.68
N LYS A 418 10.64 -14.44 -15.70
CA LYS A 418 9.18 -14.43 -15.65
C LYS A 418 8.70 -13.84 -14.32
N GLN A 419 7.84 -12.83 -14.40
CA GLN A 419 7.24 -12.13 -13.26
C GLN A 419 5.80 -12.59 -13.00
N GLY A 420 5.15 -13.20 -14.00
CA GLY A 420 3.77 -13.66 -13.90
C GLY A 420 3.07 -13.70 -15.24
N SER A 421 1.82 -13.26 -15.27
CA SER A 421 0.97 -13.24 -16.47
C SER A 421 0.16 -11.95 -16.61
N TRP A 422 0.05 -11.44 -17.83
CA TRP A 422 -0.65 -10.22 -18.22
C TRP A 422 -1.83 -10.58 -19.15
N THR A 423 -3.02 -10.03 -18.89
CA THR A 423 -4.21 -10.21 -19.74
C THR A 423 -4.83 -8.85 -19.99
N GLU A 424 -5.16 -8.51 -21.22
CA GLU A 424 -5.80 -7.23 -21.53
C GLU A 424 -6.94 -7.42 -22.53
N ALA A 425 -8.10 -6.81 -22.24
CA ALA A 425 -9.22 -6.76 -23.17
C ALA A 425 -10.06 -5.51 -22.91
N ARG A 426 -10.41 -4.79 -23.99
CA ARG A 426 -11.55 -3.88 -24.03
C ARG A 426 -11.55 -2.81 -22.90
N GLY A 427 -10.36 -2.29 -22.56
CA GLY A 427 -10.10 -1.28 -21.53
C GLY A 427 -9.70 -1.81 -20.14
N LEU A 428 -9.75 -3.13 -19.92
CA LEU A 428 -9.35 -3.78 -18.67
C LEU A 428 -8.03 -4.55 -18.85
N THR A 429 -7.03 -4.22 -18.02
CA THR A 429 -5.76 -4.94 -17.88
C THR A 429 -5.76 -5.70 -16.53
N PHE A 430 -5.33 -6.96 -16.53
CA PHE A 430 -5.15 -7.77 -15.33
C PHE A 430 -3.75 -8.40 -15.30
N VAL A 431 -3.00 -8.12 -14.23
CA VAL A 431 -1.62 -8.59 -14.06
C VAL A 431 -1.51 -9.41 -12.78
N LYS A 432 -1.28 -10.72 -12.92
CA LYS A 432 -1.04 -11.63 -11.81
C LYS A 432 0.46 -11.87 -11.67
N PHE A 433 1.05 -11.46 -10.56
CA PHE A 433 2.47 -11.63 -10.24
C PHE A 433 2.72 -12.95 -9.50
N ASP A 434 3.67 -13.73 -9.99
CA ASP A 434 4.12 -14.98 -9.36
C ASP A 434 5.10 -14.68 -8.21
N HIS A 435 4.86 -15.27 -7.04
CA HIS A 435 5.64 -15.12 -5.80
C HIS A 435 5.55 -13.77 -5.08
N ALA A 436 4.63 -12.88 -5.48
CA ALA A 436 4.35 -11.61 -4.78
C ALA A 436 3.20 -11.73 -3.77
N SER A 437 3.21 -10.86 -2.76
CA SER A 437 2.27 -10.80 -1.62
C SER A 437 1.09 -9.84 -1.88
N HIS A 438 0.44 -9.37 -0.81
CA HIS A 438 -0.46 -8.21 -0.87
C HIS A 438 0.27 -6.95 -1.38
N LEU A 439 1.50 -6.73 -0.91
CA LEU A 439 2.32 -5.55 -1.20
C LEU A 439 3.21 -5.74 -2.43
N VAL A 440 2.60 -6.03 -3.59
CA VAL A 440 3.30 -6.31 -4.86
C VAL A 440 4.43 -5.31 -5.19
N PRO A 441 4.30 -3.98 -5.00
CA PRO A 441 5.39 -3.04 -5.28
C PRO A 441 6.60 -3.18 -4.34
N VAL A 442 6.50 -3.93 -3.25
CA VAL A 442 7.60 -4.22 -2.31
C VAL A 442 8.34 -5.50 -2.71
N ASP A 443 7.62 -6.54 -3.16
CA ASP A 443 8.21 -7.84 -3.50
C ASP A 443 8.89 -7.86 -4.88
N VAL A 444 8.20 -7.30 -5.88
CA VAL A 444 8.63 -7.30 -7.29
C VAL A 444 8.74 -5.85 -7.82
N PRO A 445 9.49 -4.98 -7.14
CA PRO A 445 9.42 -3.52 -7.31
C PRO A 445 9.77 -3.07 -8.74
N HIS A 446 10.68 -3.77 -9.40
CA HIS A 446 11.01 -3.54 -10.81
C HIS A 446 9.80 -3.83 -11.72
N ALA A 447 9.16 -4.99 -11.58
CA ALA A 447 8.06 -5.40 -12.44
C ALA A 447 6.75 -4.65 -12.14
N ALA A 448 6.57 -4.17 -10.91
CA ALA A 448 5.53 -3.21 -10.56
C ALA A 448 5.78 -1.82 -11.21
N HIS A 449 7.05 -1.39 -11.32
CA HIS A 449 7.41 -0.14 -12.00
C HIS A 449 7.25 -0.23 -13.53
N ASP A 450 7.64 -1.34 -14.18
CA ASP A 450 7.41 -1.51 -15.63
C ASP A 450 5.89 -1.54 -15.97
N MET A 451 5.10 -2.23 -15.14
CA MET A 451 3.63 -2.23 -15.22
C MET A 451 3.05 -0.81 -15.10
N LEU A 452 3.54 0.01 -14.17
CA LEU A 452 3.16 1.43 -14.05
C LEU A 452 3.44 2.18 -15.37
N LEU A 453 4.66 2.08 -15.91
CA LEU A 453 5.07 2.85 -17.09
C LEU A 453 4.24 2.46 -18.31
N ARG A 454 3.95 1.17 -18.50
CA ARG A 454 3.00 0.66 -19.51
C ARG A 454 1.61 1.27 -19.33
N PHE A 455 1.05 1.22 -18.11
CA PHE A 455 -0.31 1.73 -17.83
C PHE A 455 -0.45 3.26 -17.96
N LEU A 456 0.60 4.00 -17.60
CA LEU A 456 0.65 5.46 -17.75
C LEU A 456 0.98 5.93 -19.18
N GLU A 457 1.33 5.02 -20.10
CA GLU A 457 1.84 5.33 -21.44
C GLU A 457 3.11 6.20 -21.41
N VAL A 458 4.06 5.84 -20.53
CA VAL A 458 5.36 6.50 -20.38
C VAL A 458 6.43 5.76 -21.18
N ASP A 459 6.88 6.37 -22.28
CA ASP A 459 8.10 6.00 -22.99
C ASP A 459 9.33 6.45 -22.17
N PRO A 460 10.17 5.52 -21.66
CA PRO A 460 11.32 5.88 -20.83
C PRO A 460 12.50 6.42 -21.64
N LEU A 461 12.62 6.03 -22.92
CA LEU A 461 13.69 6.48 -23.82
C LEU A 461 13.52 7.95 -24.19
N LEU A 462 12.28 8.41 -24.36
CA LEU A 462 11.98 9.84 -24.52
C LEU A 462 12.19 10.65 -23.24
N ALA A 463 12.03 10.03 -22.06
CA ALA A 463 12.02 10.73 -20.76
C ALA A 463 13.39 10.83 -20.07
N ALA A 464 14.29 9.85 -20.29
CA ALA A 464 15.64 9.82 -19.72
C ALA A 464 16.75 9.60 -20.76
N GLY A 465 16.41 9.33 -22.03
CA GLY A 465 17.37 9.00 -23.08
C GLY A 465 17.78 7.52 -23.11
N PRO A 466 18.73 7.14 -23.98
CA PRO A 466 19.20 5.76 -24.16
C PRO A 466 20.19 5.33 -23.05
N VAL A 467 19.76 5.45 -21.80
CA VAL A 467 20.43 4.86 -20.63
C VAL A 467 20.05 3.39 -20.47
N SER A 468 20.73 2.68 -19.56
CA SER A 468 20.61 1.22 -19.37
C SER A 468 19.19 0.81 -18.95
N SER A 469 18.36 0.47 -19.94
CA SER A 469 17.02 -0.07 -19.75
C SER A 469 17.04 -1.53 -19.31
N VAL A 470 16.16 -1.87 -18.36
CA VAL A 470 15.84 -3.26 -18.03
C VAL A 470 14.76 -3.71 -18.99
N SER A 471 15.07 -4.64 -19.90
CA SER A 471 14.08 -5.11 -20.88
C SER A 471 12.87 -5.77 -20.21
N SER A 472 11.68 -5.54 -20.78
CA SER A 472 10.45 -6.21 -20.39
C SER A 472 9.68 -6.71 -21.60
N GLN A 473 8.89 -7.76 -21.43
CA GLN A 473 8.19 -8.44 -22.51
C GLN A 473 6.85 -8.98 -22.02
N VAL A 474 5.79 -8.80 -22.81
CA VAL A 474 4.46 -9.38 -22.60
C VAL A 474 4.10 -10.21 -23.82
N GLY A 475 4.08 -11.53 -23.70
CA GLY A 475 3.88 -12.43 -24.84
C GLY A 475 4.98 -12.23 -25.90
N ALA A 476 4.62 -11.66 -27.05
CA ALA A 476 5.55 -11.30 -28.12
C ALA A 476 5.95 -9.80 -28.16
N GLU A 477 5.37 -8.97 -27.30
CA GLU A 477 5.61 -7.52 -27.27
C GLU A 477 6.82 -7.18 -26.37
N GLU A 478 7.93 -6.77 -26.98
CA GLU A 478 9.07 -6.19 -26.26
C GLU A 478 8.83 -4.69 -25.95
N HIS A 479 9.23 -4.25 -24.76
CA HIS A 479 9.20 -2.85 -24.35
C HIS A 479 10.58 -2.42 -23.82
N ALA A 480 10.96 -1.17 -24.11
CA ALA A 480 12.17 -0.54 -23.59
C ALA A 480 11.97 -0.17 -22.11
N GLY A 481 12.01 -1.17 -21.25
CA GLY A 481 11.63 -1.06 -19.84
C GLY A 481 12.60 -0.28 -18.94
N ILE A 482 12.24 -0.30 -17.66
CA ILE A 482 12.77 0.47 -16.51
C ILE A 482 14.17 1.05 -16.71
N VAL A 483 14.26 2.38 -16.65
CA VAL A 483 15.52 3.11 -16.46
C VAL A 483 15.89 3.09 -14.98
N VAL A 484 17.09 2.62 -14.65
CA VAL A 484 17.59 2.58 -13.26
C VAL A 484 18.24 3.92 -12.90
N LYS A 485 17.83 4.50 -11.74
CA LYS A 485 18.34 5.72 -11.08
C LYS A 485 19.18 6.65 -11.96
N THR A 486 18.60 7.75 -12.45
CA THR A 486 19.40 8.81 -13.09
C THR A 486 19.69 9.99 -12.16
N HIS A 487 20.76 10.72 -12.45
CA HIS A 487 20.97 12.09 -12.01
C HIS A 487 19.93 13.01 -12.68
N ALA A 488 19.70 14.21 -12.15
CA ALA A 488 18.75 15.19 -12.71
C ALA A 488 19.07 15.71 -14.14
N ASN A 489 20.13 15.20 -14.77
CA ASN A 489 20.52 15.42 -16.17
C ASN A 489 20.42 14.14 -17.04
N GLY A 490 19.79 13.07 -16.54
CA GLY A 490 19.59 11.80 -17.25
C GLY A 490 20.75 10.79 -17.15
N THR A 491 21.90 11.10 -16.53
CA THR A 491 23.02 10.14 -16.46
C THR A 491 22.86 9.12 -15.31
N VAL A 492 23.18 7.83 -15.54
CA VAL A 492 22.96 6.76 -14.55
C VAL A 492 23.81 6.95 -13.27
N ILE A 493 23.18 6.80 -12.10
CA ILE A 493 23.84 6.78 -10.79
C ILE A 493 24.30 5.36 -10.47
N GLY A 494 25.58 5.08 -10.73
CA GLY A 494 26.30 3.95 -10.10
C GLY A 494 26.57 2.73 -10.98
N GLN A 495 27.68 2.75 -11.72
CA GLN A 495 28.35 1.53 -12.17
C GLN A 495 29.34 1.02 -11.10
N GLU A 496 28.84 0.40 -10.02
CA GLU A 496 29.68 -0.50 -9.22
C GLU A 496 29.87 -1.84 -9.94
N LYS A 497 30.85 -1.86 -10.86
CA LYS A 497 31.44 -3.04 -11.52
C LYS A 497 30.58 -4.33 -11.58
N LEU A 498 29.66 -4.38 -12.55
CA LEU A 498 29.45 -5.62 -13.32
C LEU A 498 30.58 -5.79 -14.34
N GLN A 499 31.83 -5.85 -13.86
CA GLN A 499 32.96 -6.29 -14.66
C GLN A 499 33.03 -7.81 -14.59
N THR A 500 32.62 -8.46 -15.66
CA THR A 500 33.05 -9.82 -15.97
C THR A 500 34.58 -9.81 -16.14
N GLU A 501 35.31 -10.37 -15.17
CA GLU A 501 36.73 -10.69 -15.39
C GLU A 501 36.79 -11.78 -16.46
N HIS A 502 37.16 -11.36 -17.68
CA HIS A 502 37.10 -12.19 -18.87
C HIS A 502 38.33 -13.12 -18.95
N ASP A 503 38.45 -14.00 -17.96
CA ASP A 503 39.58 -14.92 -17.86
C ASP A 503 39.52 -15.96 -18.99
N GLN A 504 40.64 -16.13 -19.71
CA GLN A 504 40.66 -16.83 -21.00
C GLN A 504 40.78 -18.35 -20.82
N SER A 505 39.71 -18.99 -20.36
CA SER A 505 39.60 -20.45 -20.28
C SER A 505 38.22 -20.93 -20.74
N GLY A 506 38.17 -21.52 -21.94
CA GLY A 506 36.92 -21.92 -22.60
C GLY A 506 36.25 -23.15 -21.97
N THR A 507 35.37 -22.95 -20.99
CA THR A 507 34.47 -24.00 -20.47
C THR A 507 33.05 -23.45 -20.34
N ARG A 508 32.05 -24.16 -20.86
CA ARG A 508 30.63 -23.81 -20.62
C ARG A 508 30.30 -24.10 -19.15
N LEU A 509 29.80 -23.10 -18.42
CA LEU A 509 29.18 -23.26 -17.10
C LEU A 509 27.69 -22.95 -17.21
N GLY A 510 26.88 -23.71 -16.48
CA GLY A 510 25.42 -23.75 -16.64
C GLY A 510 24.67 -22.61 -15.96
N ALA A 511 23.33 -22.67 -16.04
CA ALA A 511 22.43 -21.73 -15.39
C ALA A 511 22.64 -21.69 -13.86
N ALA A 512 22.30 -20.55 -13.25
CA ALA A 512 22.28 -20.41 -11.80
C ALA A 512 21.26 -21.37 -11.16
N PRO A 513 21.57 -21.99 -10.01
CA PRO A 513 20.64 -22.88 -9.33
C PRO A 513 19.46 -22.12 -8.73
N VAL A 514 18.28 -22.73 -8.75
CA VAL A 514 17.14 -22.31 -7.93
C VAL A 514 17.46 -22.61 -6.46
N LEU A 515 17.30 -21.62 -5.58
CA LEU A 515 17.58 -21.74 -4.14
C LEU A 515 16.25 -21.87 -3.37
N GLU A 516 15.88 -23.12 -3.10
CA GLU A 516 14.57 -23.50 -2.59
C GLU A 516 14.40 -23.21 -1.10
N THR A 517 15.49 -23.19 -0.31
CA THR A 517 15.41 -22.99 1.15
C THR A 517 15.78 -21.57 1.61
N VAL A 518 15.30 -21.19 2.81
CA VAL A 518 15.65 -19.91 3.46
C VAL A 518 17.12 -19.89 3.88
N GLU A 519 17.66 -21.01 4.36
CA GLU A 519 19.06 -21.12 4.81
C GLU A 519 20.05 -20.96 3.67
N GLU A 520 19.74 -21.47 2.46
CA GLU A 520 20.53 -21.21 1.25
C GLU A 520 20.47 -19.74 0.81
N ARG A 521 19.30 -19.10 0.98
CA ARG A 521 19.11 -17.69 0.66
C ARG A 521 19.89 -16.78 1.62
N GLU A 522 19.92 -17.10 2.91
CA GLU A 522 20.81 -16.44 3.88
C GLU A 522 22.30 -16.75 3.64
N ALA A 523 22.66 -17.95 3.18
CA ALA A 523 24.04 -18.28 2.81
C ALA A 523 24.53 -17.51 1.57
N TYR A 524 23.64 -17.23 0.60
CA TYR A 524 23.98 -16.51 -0.63
C TYR A 524 24.07 -14.98 -0.43
N TYR A 525 23.19 -14.40 0.39
CA TYR A 525 23.15 -12.95 0.66
C TYR A 525 23.76 -12.52 2.01
N GLY A 526 24.21 -13.48 2.83
CA GLY A 526 24.90 -13.24 4.10
C GLY A 526 26.28 -12.59 3.94
N PRO A 527 26.83 -11.94 4.99
CA PRO A 527 27.81 -10.88 4.76
C PRO A 527 29.22 -11.41 4.48
N ARG A 528 29.65 -11.31 3.21
CA ARG A 528 31.05 -11.49 2.79
C ARG A 528 32.04 -10.58 3.57
N GLN A 529 31.54 -9.49 4.16
CA GLN A 529 32.31 -8.60 5.04
C GLN A 529 32.69 -9.26 6.39
N THR A 530 31.87 -10.15 6.95
CA THR A 530 32.11 -10.75 8.28
C THR A 530 33.35 -11.65 8.28
N VAL A 531 33.51 -12.49 7.26
CA VAL A 531 34.68 -13.37 7.12
C VAL A 531 35.96 -12.56 6.93
N ALA A 532 35.91 -11.50 6.11
CA ALA A 532 37.03 -10.58 5.92
C ALA A 532 37.41 -9.87 7.23
N LEU A 533 36.43 -9.40 8.02
CA LEU A 533 36.67 -8.76 9.31
C LEU A 533 37.32 -9.72 10.32
N ILE A 534 36.84 -10.96 10.39
CA ILE A 534 37.41 -12.02 11.25
C ILE A 534 38.86 -12.33 10.87
N ILE A 535 39.16 -12.43 9.57
CA ILE A 535 40.53 -12.65 9.07
C ILE A 535 41.43 -11.47 9.47
N VAL A 536 41.02 -10.22 9.20
CA VAL A 536 41.79 -9.02 9.55
C VAL A 536 42.05 -8.91 11.05
N LEU A 537 41.04 -9.14 11.89
CA LEU A 537 41.19 -9.13 13.36
C LEU A 537 42.13 -10.24 13.84
N THR A 538 42.04 -11.44 13.25
CA THR A 538 42.92 -12.56 13.58
C THR A 538 44.37 -12.28 13.17
N CYS A 539 44.60 -11.70 11.99
CA CYS A 539 45.91 -11.24 11.53
C CYS A 539 46.49 -10.14 12.44
N LEU A 540 45.69 -9.19 12.90
CA LEU A 540 46.11 -8.15 13.86
C LEU A 540 46.53 -8.75 15.21
N ILE A 541 45.74 -9.69 15.75
CA ILE A 541 46.05 -10.40 17.00
C ILE A 541 47.34 -11.20 16.85
N LEU A 542 47.50 -11.98 15.77
CA LEU A 542 48.72 -12.74 15.49
C LEU A 542 49.93 -11.82 15.32
N GLY A 543 49.79 -10.69 14.63
CA GLY A 543 50.84 -9.68 14.49
C GLY A 543 51.28 -9.09 15.84
N LEU A 544 50.33 -8.74 16.71
CA LEU A 544 50.62 -8.28 18.08
C LEU A 544 51.31 -9.35 18.92
N VAL A 545 50.88 -10.61 18.84
CA VAL A 545 51.52 -11.74 19.53
C VAL A 545 52.94 -11.95 19.03
N MET A 546 53.18 -11.96 17.71
CA MET A 546 54.53 -12.07 17.14
C MET A 546 55.42 -10.90 17.56
N LEU A 547 54.91 -9.68 17.55
CA LEU A 547 55.66 -8.47 17.95
C LEU A 547 55.99 -8.49 19.45
N PHE A 548 55.10 -9.00 20.30
CA PHE A 548 55.34 -9.19 21.73
C PHE A 548 56.37 -10.31 22.00
N GLN A 549 56.26 -11.46 21.31
CA GLN A 549 57.26 -12.53 21.36
C GLN A 549 58.63 -12.06 20.87
N TRP A 550 58.69 -11.29 19.79
CA TRP A 550 59.91 -10.67 19.27
C TRP A 550 60.52 -9.70 20.28
N ARG A 551 59.72 -8.80 20.88
CA ARG A 551 60.18 -7.93 21.99
C ARG A 551 60.71 -8.74 23.18
N ARG A 552 60.06 -9.85 23.56
CA ARG A 552 60.52 -10.76 24.63
C ARG A 552 61.84 -11.47 24.27
N LYS A 553 62.01 -11.91 23.02
CA LYS A 553 63.24 -12.52 22.47
C LYS A 553 64.38 -11.49 22.37
N ARG A 554 64.08 -10.23 22.00
CA ARG A 554 65.04 -9.11 21.95
C ARG A 554 65.49 -8.66 23.34
N ARG A 555 64.59 -8.67 24.35
CA ARG A 555 64.96 -8.45 25.77
C ARG A 555 65.88 -9.57 26.29
N ARG A 556 65.52 -10.85 26.06
CA ARG A 556 66.37 -12.01 26.43
C ARG A 556 67.74 -12.04 25.72
N ARG A 557 67.88 -11.43 24.53
CA ARG A 557 69.16 -11.27 23.82
C ARG A 557 69.96 -10.01 24.19
N ARG A 558 69.47 -9.18 25.14
CA ARG A 558 70.15 -7.95 25.59
C ARG A 558 70.68 -8.00 27.03
N HIS A 559 70.56 -9.12 27.73
CA HIS A 559 71.14 -9.33 29.06
C HIS A 559 71.91 -10.65 29.06
N GLY A 560 73.21 -10.58 28.74
CA GLY A 560 74.16 -11.64 29.05
C GLY A 560 74.45 -11.67 30.56
N PRO A 561 75.07 -12.76 31.08
CA PRO A 561 75.29 -12.92 32.51
C PRO A 561 76.26 -11.87 33.06
N ARG A 562 75.91 -11.28 34.21
CA ARG A 562 76.87 -10.57 35.08
C ARG A 562 76.86 -11.22 36.46
N HIS A 563 78.04 -11.26 37.06
CA HIS A 563 78.38 -12.11 38.19
C HIS A 563 78.82 -11.27 39.41
N PHE A 564 78.71 -11.88 40.59
CA PHE A 564 79.35 -11.51 41.87
C PHE A 564 78.87 -10.31 42.71
N ALA A 565 78.51 -10.68 43.95
CA ALA A 565 78.91 -10.07 45.23
C ALA A 565 78.35 -8.71 45.70
N ALA A 566 77.29 -8.83 46.52
CA ALA A 566 77.29 -8.54 47.95
C ALA A 566 78.04 -7.30 48.52
N ASN A 567 77.32 -6.54 49.34
CA ASN A 567 77.78 -6.37 50.72
C ASN A 567 76.61 -6.34 51.74
N LYS A 568 76.93 -6.52 53.02
CA LYS A 568 75.97 -6.76 54.12
C LYS A 568 75.54 -5.48 54.83
N LEU A 569 74.35 -5.51 55.43
CA LEU A 569 74.10 -4.93 56.76
C LEU A 569 73.09 -5.82 57.53
N LYS A 570 73.09 -5.75 58.87
CA LYS A 570 72.39 -6.68 59.79
C LYS A 570 71.24 -5.99 60.53
N GLY A 571 70.14 -6.70 60.82
CA GLY A 571 69.11 -6.22 61.77
C GLY A 571 67.97 -7.22 62.03
N ARG A 572 67.78 -7.61 63.29
CA ARG A 572 66.72 -8.48 63.87
C ARG A 572 65.28 -8.15 63.38
N ALA A 573 64.43 -9.14 63.03
CA ALA A 573 63.51 -9.94 63.90
C ALA A 573 62.34 -9.10 64.49
N ILE A 574 61.10 -9.60 64.66
CA ILE A 574 60.63 -10.86 65.29
C ILE A 574 59.42 -11.52 64.55
N TYR A 575 59.12 -12.76 64.95
CA TYR A 575 58.17 -13.80 64.48
C TYR A 575 56.64 -13.58 64.69
N ASN A 576 55.82 -14.25 63.83
CA ASN A 576 54.57 -15.05 64.08
C ASN A 576 53.36 -14.50 64.88
N MET A 577 52.11 -15.04 64.80
CA MET A 577 51.37 -15.93 63.86
C MET A 577 49.84 -15.91 64.23
N HIS A 578 48.97 -16.57 63.45
CA HIS A 578 47.52 -16.71 63.61
C HIS A 578 46.96 -17.00 65.03
N SER A 579 45.71 -16.54 65.28
CA SER A 579 44.64 -17.37 65.87
C SER A 579 43.20 -16.81 65.66
N GLN A 580 42.23 -17.72 65.75
CA GLN A 580 40.81 -17.58 66.15
C GLN A 580 40.57 -18.69 67.23
N PRO A 581 39.38 -18.97 67.83
CA PRO A 581 38.00 -18.45 67.65
C PRO A 581 37.21 -18.18 68.97
N HIS A 582 35.87 -18.08 68.86
CA HIS A 582 34.81 -18.30 69.89
C HIS A 582 34.27 -17.13 70.76
N SER A 583 33.18 -17.43 71.48
CA SER A 583 32.17 -16.58 72.17
C SER A 583 31.97 -17.12 73.63
N PRO A 584 30.97 -16.77 74.51
CA PRO A 584 29.77 -15.91 74.38
C PRO A 584 29.39 -15.04 75.64
N HIS A 585 28.15 -14.50 75.66
CA HIS A 585 27.41 -13.83 76.77
C HIS A 585 27.87 -12.43 77.22
N HIS A 586 27.02 -11.50 77.73
CA HIS A 586 25.55 -11.43 78.01
C HIS A 586 25.02 -10.06 77.43
N SER A 587 23.82 -9.46 77.61
CA SER A 587 22.63 -9.64 78.47
C SER A 587 21.34 -9.02 77.84
N ARG A 588 20.33 -8.64 78.65
CA ARG A 588 19.04 -7.96 78.30
C ARG A 588 18.62 -6.95 79.41
N PRO A 589 17.56 -6.10 79.32
CA PRO A 589 16.15 -6.41 78.97
C PRO A 589 15.51 -5.47 77.88
N GLU A 590 14.63 -5.97 77.01
CA GLU A 590 13.14 -5.78 76.99
C GLU A 590 12.65 -4.34 76.66
N LEU A 591 11.61 -4.08 75.85
CA LEU A 591 10.66 -4.86 75.03
C LEU A 591 10.14 -3.87 73.90
N LEU A 592 9.17 -4.08 73.01
CA LEU A 592 8.08 -5.08 72.91
C LEU A 592 8.07 -5.81 71.54
N ARG A 593 7.01 -5.74 70.70
CA ARG A 593 6.64 -6.87 69.81
C ARG A 593 5.53 -6.58 68.77
N ARG A 594 5.75 -6.86 67.47
CA ARG A 594 4.88 -7.63 66.53
C ARG A 594 5.52 -7.78 65.14
N SER A 595 5.02 -8.68 64.30
CA SER A 595 5.71 -9.25 63.11
C SER A 595 4.67 -9.74 62.05
N PRO A 596 5.03 -10.46 60.97
CA PRO A 596 5.46 -9.88 59.69
C PRO A 596 4.70 -10.51 58.47
N SER A 597 5.35 -10.60 57.29
CA SER A 597 5.03 -11.40 56.07
C SER A 597 4.43 -10.59 54.88
N PRO A 598 4.33 -11.14 53.65
CA PRO A 598 5.31 -10.79 52.60
C PRO A 598 4.68 -10.43 51.22
N ALA A 599 5.49 -10.47 50.15
CA ALA A 599 5.19 -9.91 48.84
C ALA A 599 4.55 -10.88 47.81
N THR A 600 4.26 -10.32 46.62
CA THR A 600 3.98 -10.93 45.30
C THR A 600 2.52 -11.18 44.86
N SER A 601 2.20 -10.62 43.69
CA SER A 601 1.06 -10.85 42.77
C SER A 601 1.38 -9.99 41.52
N ARG A 602 1.34 -10.38 40.24
CA ARG A 602 0.72 -11.48 39.45
C ARG A 602 -0.80 -11.44 39.27
N ASN A 603 -1.20 -10.66 38.26
CA ASN A 603 -2.44 -10.80 37.47
C ASN A 603 -2.72 -12.27 37.11
N PRO A 604 -3.95 -12.76 37.27
CA PRO A 604 -4.74 -13.09 36.08
C PRO A 604 -6.25 -12.75 36.20
N TYR A 605 -6.93 -12.64 35.05
CA TYR A 605 -8.38 -12.79 34.96
C TYR A 605 -8.79 -13.61 33.72
N ASN A 606 -9.55 -14.69 33.92
CA ASN A 606 -10.38 -15.26 32.85
C ASN A 606 -11.49 -16.20 33.39
N ARG A 607 -12.71 -16.04 32.85
CA ARG A 607 -13.85 -16.98 32.75
C ARG A 607 -14.59 -17.55 33.99
N VAL A 608 -15.93 -17.36 33.94
CA VAL A 608 -17.01 -18.38 34.17
C VAL A 608 -17.34 -18.71 35.65
N ARG A 609 -18.60 -18.73 36.13
CA ARG A 609 -19.77 -19.51 35.65
C ARG A 609 -21.15 -19.04 36.18
N LYS A 610 -22.22 -19.46 35.47
CA LYS A 610 -23.67 -19.57 35.82
C LYS A 610 -24.11 -19.38 37.29
N ARG A 611 -25.30 -18.80 37.46
CA ARG A 611 -26.47 -19.53 38.02
C ARG A 611 -27.80 -19.02 37.43
N ASP A 612 -28.84 -19.80 37.66
CA ASP A 612 -30.13 -19.90 36.99
C ASP A 612 -31.20 -20.14 38.12
N GLU A 613 -32.54 -20.05 37.98
CA GLU A 613 -33.42 -19.88 36.80
C GLU A 613 -34.04 -18.45 36.65
N GLU A 614 -35.25 -17.99 37.05
CA GLU A 614 -36.42 -18.48 37.84
C GLU A 614 -37.76 -17.82 37.34
N GLU A 615 -38.78 -17.46 38.17
CA GLU A 615 -40.19 -17.15 37.73
C GLU A 615 -40.76 -15.72 37.86
N ALA A 616 -41.60 -15.30 36.88
CA ALA A 616 -42.96 -14.75 37.08
C ALA A 616 -43.76 -14.73 35.74
N GLN A 617 -45.06 -15.07 35.75
CA GLN A 617 -45.87 -15.30 34.54
C GLN A 617 -47.02 -14.29 34.36
N THR A 618 -47.34 -13.91 33.12
CA THR A 618 -48.73 -13.67 32.67
C THR A 618 -48.89 -13.90 31.17
N LEU A 619 -50.08 -14.36 30.73
CA LEU A 619 -50.40 -14.66 29.33
C LEU A 619 -51.15 -13.52 28.65
N VAL A 620 -51.07 -13.43 27.32
CA VAL A 620 -52.19 -13.65 26.36
C VAL A 620 -51.71 -13.42 24.92
N ALA A 621 -52.25 -14.21 23.99
CA ALA A 621 -52.14 -14.06 22.54
C ALA A 621 -53.28 -14.86 21.87
N PRO A 622 -53.46 -14.78 20.54
CA PRO A 622 -53.51 -13.60 19.67
C PRO A 622 -54.94 -13.43 19.09
N GLU A 623 -55.17 -12.45 18.21
CA GLU A 623 -56.41 -12.42 17.41
C GLU A 623 -56.13 -12.13 15.92
N GLN A 624 -56.91 -12.76 15.04
CA GLN A 624 -56.83 -12.63 13.59
C GLN A 624 -58.03 -11.80 13.08
N ALA A 625 -57.81 -10.99 12.04
CA ALA A 625 -58.87 -10.49 11.19
C ALA A 625 -58.39 -10.49 9.72
N SER A 626 -59.33 -10.67 8.78
CA SER A 626 -59.07 -10.88 7.35
C SER A 626 -60.00 -10.00 6.50
N SER A 627 -60.19 -10.34 5.22
CA SER A 627 -60.90 -9.59 4.15
C SER A 627 -60.16 -8.30 3.70
N LEU A 628 -59.73 -8.20 2.43
CA LEU A 628 -60.46 -8.12 1.15
C LEU A 628 -61.15 -6.76 0.95
N ASP A 629 -60.71 -6.00 -0.06
CA ASP A 629 -61.41 -6.07 -1.34
C ASP A 629 -60.53 -5.58 -2.52
N ALA A 630 -61.02 -5.77 -3.75
CA ALA A 630 -60.35 -5.36 -4.99
C ALA A 630 -61.25 -4.46 -5.86
N LEU A 631 -60.73 -4.05 -7.04
CA LEU A 631 -61.28 -3.14 -8.08
C LEU A 631 -60.71 -1.72 -8.04
N SER A 632 -60.54 -0.98 -9.15
CA SER A 632 -60.24 -1.33 -10.56
C SER A 632 -60.09 -0.02 -11.37
N LEU A 633 -59.29 -0.04 -12.45
CA LEU A 633 -59.47 0.77 -13.68
C LEU A 633 -59.84 2.28 -13.57
N SER A 634 -58.93 3.15 -14.02
CA SER A 634 -59.28 4.12 -15.07
C SER A 634 -58.05 4.65 -15.83
N ARG A 635 -58.22 4.88 -17.14
CA ARG A 635 -57.31 5.69 -17.99
C ARG A 635 -58.09 6.88 -18.55
N ARG A 636 -57.52 8.08 -18.50
CA ARG A 636 -57.66 9.24 -19.44
C ARG A 636 -56.61 10.30 -19.04
N THR A 637 -55.90 11.06 -19.87
CA THR A 637 -55.93 11.45 -21.31
C THR A 637 -56.85 12.62 -21.73
N SER A 638 -56.41 13.87 -21.45
CA SER A 638 -56.69 15.15 -22.17
C SER A 638 -55.97 16.29 -21.41
N SER A 639 -55.09 17.15 -21.93
CA SER A 639 -55.02 17.99 -23.16
C SER A 639 -55.69 19.38 -23.02
N PHE A 640 -55.20 20.37 -23.80
CA PHE A 640 -55.40 21.85 -23.74
C PHE A 640 -54.50 22.58 -22.70
N LEU A 641 -53.71 23.64 -23.00
CA LEU A 641 -53.91 24.92 -23.74
C LEU A 641 -54.79 25.91 -22.95
N SER A 642 -54.50 27.21 -22.81
CA SER A 642 -53.43 28.14 -23.30
C SER A 642 -53.06 29.16 -22.18
N GLU A 643 -52.17 30.17 -22.25
CA GLU A 643 -51.91 31.27 -23.22
C GLU A 643 -50.47 31.85 -23.12
N ILE A 644 -50.16 32.87 -23.94
CA ILE A 644 -48.84 33.53 -24.12
C ILE A 644 -49.03 35.07 -24.09
N PRO A 645 -48.05 35.84 -23.60
CA PRO A 645 -47.50 36.93 -24.43
C PRO A 645 -45.96 37.01 -24.39
N SER A 646 -45.15 37.38 -25.39
CA SER A 646 -45.22 37.63 -26.85
C SER A 646 -44.45 38.92 -27.21
N ASN A 647 -43.21 38.77 -27.69
CA ASN A 647 -42.39 39.68 -28.54
C ASN A 647 -40.94 39.14 -28.50
N ILE A 648 -40.25 38.68 -29.55
CA ILE A 648 -40.31 38.83 -31.03
C ILE A 648 -39.75 40.16 -31.56
N GLN A 649 -38.52 40.09 -32.08
CA GLN A 649 -38.08 40.43 -33.45
C GLN A 649 -36.66 39.83 -33.62
N SER A 650 -36.40 38.84 -34.50
CA SER A 650 -36.27 38.89 -35.98
C SER A 650 -34.96 39.58 -36.45
N HIS A 651 -34.22 39.11 -37.46
CA HIS A 651 -34.61 38.31 -38.62
C HIS A 651 -33.55 37.25 -39.02
N SER A 652 -33.95 36.28 -39.84
CA SER A 652 -33.08 35.34 -40.57
C SER A 652 -32.93 35.74 -42.05
N GLN A 653 -31.90 35.23 -42.73
CA GLN A 653 -32.02 34.88 -44.14
C GLN A 653 -31.02 33.80 -44.59
N ILE A 654 -31.28 33.24 -45.78
CA ILE A 654 -30.59 32.13 -46.45
C ILE A 654 -30.32 32.58 -47.89
N PHE A 655 -29.23 32.08 -48.50
CA PHE A 655 -28.89 31.88 -49.94
C PHE A 655 -27.35 31.72 -50.00
N SER A 656 -26.67 31.21 -51.03
CA SER A 656 -26.90 30.19 -52.08
C SER A 656 -25.54 29.99 -52.80
N LEU A 657 -25.41 28.97 -53.66
CA LEU A 657 -24.23 28.77 -54.52
C LEU A 657 -24.27 29.69 -55.75
N GLU A 658 -23.10 30.06 -56.30
CA GLU A 658 -22.72 29.94 -57.73
C GLU A 658 -21.23 30.33 -57.93
N ASP A 659 -20.67 30.02 -59.10
CA ASP A 659 -19.23 29.90 -59.40
C ASP A 659 -18.65 31.10 -60.20
N GLU A 660 -17.34 31.02 -60.52
CA GLU A 660 -16.51 31.76 -61.53
C GLU A 660 -15.11 32.11 -60.95
N ASP A 661 -14.01 32.20 -61.72
CA ASP A 661 -13.34 31.22 -62.61
C ASP A 661 -11.91 31.73 -62.93
N ASP A 662 -11.10 30.97 -63.69
CA ASP A 662 -9.82 31.35 -64.35
C ASP A 662 -8.59 31.70 -63.43
N ASP A 663 -7.32 31.41 -63.76
CA ASP A 663 -6.75 30.80 -64.98
C ASP A 663 -5.37 30.08 -64.79
N ASP A 664 -5.12 29.13 -65.69
CA ASP A 664 -3.87 28.71 -66.38
C ASP A 664 -2.64 27.97 -65.76
N ASN A 665 -2.26 26.90 -66.51
CA ASN A 665 -0.92 26.31 -66.82
C ASN A 665 -0.08 25.34 -65.92
N ASN A 666 -0.08 24.07 -66.40
CA ASN A 666 1.07 23.23 -66.86
C ASN A 666 1.77 22.10 -66.07
N ASP A 667 1.90 20.99 -66.81
CA ASP A 667 2.98 19.96 -66.92
C ASP A 667 3.20 18.83 -65.89
N ASP A 668 2.70 17.64 -66.27
CA ASP A 668 3.41 16.35 -66.37
C ASP A 668 4.47 15.93 -65.32
N ASN A 669 4.19 14.86 -64.55
CA ASN A 669 4.67 13.52 -64.93
C ASN A 669 4.19 12.33 -64.06
N ASN A 670 4.39 11.14 -64.66
CA ASN A 670 4.31 9.76 -64.15
C ASN A 670 5.01 9.53 -62.77
N ASN A 671 4.78 8.43 -62.04
CA ASN A 671 4.25 7.12 -62.44
C ASN A 671 3.58 6.36 -61.28
N GLU A 672 2.78 5.34 -61.61
CA GLU A 672 2.42 4.26 -60.67
C GLU A 672 3.63 3.36 -60.35
N ASP A 673 3.59 2.62 -59.24
CA ASP A 673 3.74 1.16 -59.33
C ASP A 673 3.10 0.46 -58.13
N GLN A 674 2.34 -0.61 -58.38
CA GLN A 674 1.84 -1.53 -57.35
C GLN A 674 2.56 -2.87 -57.52
N ARG A 675 2.90 -3.55 -56.42
CA ARG A 675 3.18 -4.99 -56.50
C ARG A 675 2.81 -5.75 -55.23
N LEU A 676 1.68 -6.46 -55.31
CA LEU A 676 1.55 -7.73 -54.60
C LEU A 676 2.44 -8.77 -55.31
N GLU A 677 2.97 -9.73 -54.55
CA GLU A 677 3.02 -11.11 -55.06
C GLU A 677 2.96 -12.10 -53.87
N MET A 678 2.46 -13.30 -54.13
CA MET A 678 2.07 -14.27 -53.09
C MET A 678 3.21 -15.22 -52.71
N LYS A 679 3.37 -15.49 -51.41
CA LYS A 679 3.52 -16.87 -50.88
C LYS A 679 3.35 -16.97 -49.37
#